data_AF-A0A348G029-F1
#
_entry.id   AF-A0A348G029-F1
#
_cell.length_a   1.000
_cell.length_b   1.000
_cell.length_c   1.000
_cell.angle_alpha   90.00
_cell.angle_beta   90.00
_cell.angle_gamma   90.00
#
_symmetry.space_group_name_H-M   'P 1'
#
loop_
_entity.id
_entity.type
_entity.pdbx_description
1 polymer ?
#
loop_
_entity_poly.entity_id
_entity_poly.type
_entity_poly.pdbx_seq_one_letter_code
_entity_poly.pdbx_strand_id
1 'polypeptide(L)'
;MKGFISLPALAEVAGVSRQAIEKAVSRAALQRADIVWRGSTLTVREVRGRGGRSGVSYEVLVSSLPLGLQLEFKALQSPVEAPSKGRHHDKDSWGWWSFHVAEALRHEKGSPERAAAVAALAARSDLTDWRGRPITLSERTIQRKIKALEDGGLAALGRKRRADAGAKKAIITRAWDGAVPFDDAEKLRIRERLDQHIRNLWGNGGALSMVRRLAGEWLADTTRLAGFDPGPDDLARLCQLPQHLVERGKRARKVHVFNTDRKTFEDGKRRVRRTIEGLQPMDVVVGDVHPVDVLVRREDGSTATPRAIAWLDVATGRVRMTFLLFEKGRGVRNEDVARSFLDMVRDPAWGVPRHLYLDNGAEYNWADFIEDAMKVINGPVEYFTRSSPIIKAKPYNAAAKPIEGIFAVLEKTVFNVLEGHIGGDRLRKKSANVGRPPAPFPGTWADFCQKAEGLVSYYNTNPQRGRLGGLTPNQMLRRAQEAGWRAATIDPMALLQAFTVREARTPDRGCIAVKGRPFTCDGLSLYNGEKVEVAIPRYGEIQVVAVFAPDGTFIGAAREDRPFHFLDPEGAAEAARRDKVDRQLIADLRKTVEPIDIAGLAVESGRRAAGLPAPMPADVLPISDRTATVARALAETPEEALRRIQRERDAAINRRLAQIEREKIERQKEAS
;
A
#
# COMPACT_ATOMS: atom_id res chain seq x y z
N MET A 1 -30.63 -20.19 28.62
CA MET A 1 -30.85 -19.53 29.94
C MET A 1 -31.06 -20.62 30.98
N LYS A 2 -30.26 -20.68 32.05
CA LYS A 2 -30.35 -21.73 33.10
C LYS A 2 -31.04 -21.19 34.37
N GLY A 3 -32.22 -20.58 34.21
CA GLY A 3 -33.01 -20.02 35.34
C GLY A 3 -34.31 -20.78 35.55
N PHE A 4 -34.80 -20.84 36.78
CA PHE A 4 -36.09 -21.42 37.13
C PHE A 4 -37.12 -20.30 37.41
N ILE A 5 -38.38 -20.52 37.04
CA ILE A 5 -39.50 -19.61 37.28
C ILE A 5 -40.50 -20.24 38.25
N SER A 6 -41.02 -19.46 39.19
CA SER A 6 -42.05 -19.92 40.12
C SER A 6 -43.42 -20.06 39.44
N LEU A 7 -44.26 -20.98 39.91
CA LEU A 7 -45.60 -21.18 39.31
C LEU A 7 -46.48 -19.92 39.27
N PRO A 8 -46.49 -19.03 40.28
CA PRO A 8 -47.26 -17.78 40.22
C PRO A 8 -46.77 -16.84 39.11
N ALA A 9 -45.45 -16.68 38.98
CA ALA A 9 -44.87 -15.84 37.92
C ALA A 9 -45.10 -16.45 36.54
N LEU A 10 -45.06 -17.78 36.42
CA LEU A 10 -45.40 -18.47 35.18
C LEU A 10 -46.87 -18.30 34.78
N ALA A 11 -47.79 -18.29 35.76
CA ALA A 11 -49.22 -18.07 35.53
C ALA A 11 -49.51 -16.68 34.99
N GLU A 12 -48.82 -15.68 35.54
CA GLU A 12 -48.91 -14.30 35.07
C GLU A 12 -48.39 -14.14 33.65
N VAL A 13 -47.20 -14.68 33.35
CA VAL A 13 -46.60 -14.61 31.99
C VAL A 13 -47.49 -15.34 30.97
N ALA A 14 -48.03 -16.50 31.33
CA ALA A 14 -48.82 -17.31 30.41
C ALA A 14 -50.29 -16.89 30.28
N GLY A 15 -50.73 -15.89 31.06
CA GLY A 15 -52.10 -15.38 31.06
C GLY A 15 -53.14 -16.40 31.53
N VAL A 16 -52.79 -17.27 32.48
CA VAL A 16 -53.68 -18.32 33.01
C VAL A 16 -53.82 -18.24 34.52
N SER A 17 -54.89 -18.80 35.08
CA SER A 17 -55.07 -18.77 36.53
C SER A 17 -53.99 -19.59 37.24
N ARG A 18 -53.53 -19.08 38.38
CA ARG A 18 -52.54 -19.77 39.23
C ARG A 18 -52.96 -21.20 39.57
N GLN A 19 -54.25 -21.40 39.87
CA GLN A 19 -54.82 -22.71 40.17
C GLN A 19 -54.74 -23.68 38.98
N ALA A 20 -54.85 -23.20 37.73
CA ALA A 20 -54.78 -24.06 36.55
C ALA A 20 -53.36 -24.61 36.34
N ILE A 21 -52.33 -23.79 36.51
CA ILE A 21 -50.91 -24.23 36.43
C ILE A 21 -50.54 -25.11 37.62
N GLU A 22 -50.95 -24.74 38.84
CA GLU A 22 -50.70 -25.57 40.01
C GLU A 22 -51.33 -26.95 39.85
N LYS A 23 -52.55 -27.06 39.29
CA LYS A 23 -53.22 -28.35 39.05
C LYS A 23 -52.55 -29.17 37.95
N ALA A 24 -52.03 -28.54 36.89
CA ALA A 24 -51.31 -29.21 35.81
C ALA A 24 -49.94 -29.74 36.26
N VAL A 25 -49.21 -28.97 37.05
CA VAL A 25 -47.86 -29.33 37.54
C VAL A 25 -47.94 -30.30 38.72
N SER A 26 -48.87 -30.12 39.66
CA SER A 26 -48.99 -31.00 40.85
C SER A 26 -49.53 -32.39 40.53
N ARG A 27 -50.52 -32.54 39.62
CA ARG A 27 -51.02 -33.87 39.20
C ARG A 27 -49.96 -34.71 38.52
N ALA A 28 -49.14 -34.10 37.66
CA ALA A 28 -48.11 -34.82 36.92
C ALA A 28 -46.86 -35.09 37.78
N ALA A 29 -46.50 -34.18 38.70
CA ALA A 29 -45.43 -34.39 39.69
C ALA A 29 -45.73 -35.54 40.67
N LEU A 30 -46.99 -35.71 41.09
CA LEU A 30 -47.42 -36.83 41.94
C LEU A 30 -47.36 -38.20 41.23
N GLN A 31 -47.41 -38.23 39.89
CA GLN A 31 -47.41 -39.46 39.08
C GLN A 31 -46.04 -39.76 38.43
N ARG A 32 -45.01 -38.93 38.67
CA ARG A 32 -43.66 -39.04 38.05
C ARG A 32 -43.69 -39.20 36.51
N ALA A 33 -44.65 -38.56 35.85
CA ALA A 33 -44.76 -38.56 34.40
C ALA A 33 -44.18 -37.26 33.80
N ASP A 34 -43.74 -37.32 32.54
CA ASP A 34 -43.29 -36.14 31.80
C ASP A 34 -44.41 -35.11 31.67
N ILE A 35 -44.17 -33.88 32.15
CA ILE A 35 -45.19 -32.83 32.21
C ILE A 35 -45.28 -32.14 30.86
N VAL A 36 -46.17 -32.59 29.98
CA VAL A 36 -46.43 -31.92 28.71
C VAL A 36 -47.44 -30.79 28.90
N TRP A 37 -46.99 -29.55 28.69
CA TRP A 37 -47.84 -28.36 28.81
C TRP A 37 -47.66 -27.44 27.61
N ARG A 38 -48.78 -27.12 26.94
CA ARG A 38 -48.81 -26.38 25.65
C ARG A 38 -47.82 -26.95 24.61
N GLY A 39 -47.75 -28.28 24.52
CA GLY A 39 -46.91 -29.00 23.53
C GLY A 39 -45.41 -29.03 23.86
N SER A 40 -44.98 -28.57 25.04
CA SER A 40 -43.59 -28.66 25.49
C SER A 40 -43.48 -29.46 26.79
N THR A 41 -42.44 -30.29 26.90
CA THR A 41 -42.16 -31.06 28.12
C THR A 41 -41.45 -30.19 29.14
N LEU A 42 -42.12 -29.91 30.25
CA LEU A 42 -41.61 -29.05 31.32
C LEU A 42 -40.69 -29.82 32.25
N THR A 43 -39.55 -29.21 32.58
CA THR A 43 -38.65 -29.70 33.64
C THR A 43 -38.95 -28.94 34.92
N VAL A 44 -39.41 -29.67 35.95
CA VAL A 44 -39.86 -29.07 37.22
C VAL A 44 -38.99 -29.56 38.37
N ARG A 45 -38.67 -28.65 39.30
CA ARG A 45 -38.01 -28.99 40.57
C ARG A 45 -38.91 -28.65 41.74
N GLU A 46 -38.77 -29.44 42.80
CA GLU A 46 -39.41 -29.19 44.08
C GLU A 46 -38.54 -28.28 44.95
N VAL A 47 -39.15 -27.25 45.54
CA VAL A 47 -38.50 -26.29 46.43
C VAL A 47 -39.33 -26.17 47.71
N ARG A 48 -38.70 -26.41 48.87
CA ARG A 48 -39.33 -26.23 50.18
C ARG A 48 -39.40 -24.74 50.53
N GLY A 49 -40.60 -24.24 50.84
CA GLY A 49 -40.83 -22.82 51.08
C GLY A 49 -42.18 -22.51 51.74
N ARG A 50 -42.41 -21.24 52.10
CA ARG A 50 -43.69 -20.79 52.67
C ARG A 50 -44.73 -20.60 51.55
N GLY A 51 -45.60 -21.59 51.38
CA GLY A 51 -46.81 -21.49 50.57
C GLY A 51 -47.10 -22.77 49.75
N GLY A 52 -48.21 -23.45 50.07
CA GLY A 52 -48.64 -24.73 49.47
C GLY A 52 -49.02 -25.76 50.55
N ARG A 53 -49.91 -26.71 50.26
CA ARG A 53 -50.26 -27.81 51.20
C ARG A 53 -48.96 -28.56 51.56
N SER A 54 -48.61 -28.57 52.85
CA SER A 54 -47.38 -29.17 53.40
C SER A 54 -46.04 -28.45 53.13
N GLY A 55 -46.03 -27.18 52.72
CA GLY A 55 -44.80 -26.37 52.63
C GLY A 55 -43.90 -26.66 51.42
N VAL A 56 -44.48 -27.29 50.38
CA VAL A 56 -43.81 -27.65 49.13
C VAL A 56 -44.30 -26.73 48.00
N SER A 57 -43.35 -26.15 47.26
CA SER A 57 -43.60 -25.33 46.07
C SER A 57 -42.81 -25.88 44.88
N TYR A 58 -43.25 -25.57 43.66
CA TYR A 58 -42.60 -26.06 42.44
C TYR A 58 -42.06 -24.89 41.61
N GLU A 59 -40.95 -25.12 40.92
CA GLU A 59 -40.39 -24.19 39.96
C GLU A 59 -40.07 -24.90 38.63
N VAL A 60 -40.29 -24.20 37.51
CA VAL A 60 -40.11 -24.75 36.17
C VAL A 60 -38.85 -24.16 35.54
N LEU A 61 -38.05 -24.99 34.88
CA LEU A 61 -36.88 -24.51 34.15
C LEU A 61 -37.33 -23.69 32.93
N VAL A 62 -36.87 -22.43 32.83
CA VAL A 62 -37.31 -21.50 31.77
C VAL A 62 -37.02 -22.04 30.37
N SER A 63 -35.90 -22.74 30.15
CA SER A 63 -35.58 -23.33 28.85
C SER A 63 -36.46 -24.51 28.44
N SER A 64 -37.27 -25.06 29.34
CA SER A 64 -38.24 -26.12 29.05
C SER A 64 -39.63 -25.57 28.66
N LEU A 65 -39.85 -24.26 28.79
CA LEU A 65 -41.11 -23.62 28.39
C LEU A 65 -41.21 -23.50 26.86
N PRO A 66 -42.42 -23.39 26.29
CA PRO A 66 -42.61 -23.02 24.89
C PRO A 66 -41.87 -21.71 24.53
N LEU A 67 -41.29 -21.65 23.33
CA LEU A 67 -40.42 -20.55 22.90
C LEU A 67 -41.08 -19.15 23.04
N GLY A 68 -42.38 -19.04 22.77
CA GLY A 68 -43.13 -17.79 22.96
C GLY A 68 -43.10 -17.28 24.40
N LEU A 69 -43.29 -18.17 25.38
CA LEU A 69 -43.26 -17.82 26.80
C LEU A 69 -41.84 -17.53 27.29
N GLN A 70 -40.82 -18.15 26.69
CA GLN A 70 -39.41 -17.80 26.97
C GLN A 70 -39.11 -16.35 26.55
N LEU A 71 -39.64 -15.93 25.40
CA LEU A 71 -39.45 -14.57 24.88
C LEU A 71 -40.24 -13.55 25.71
N GLU A 72 -41.47 -13.86 26.10
CA GLU A 72 -42.29 -13.00 26.98
C GLU A 72 -41.68 -12.86 28.37
N PHE A 73 -41.17 -13.95 28.96
CA PHE A 73 -40.45 -13.89 30.23
C PHE A 73 -39.17 -13.04 30.12
N LYS A 74 -38.45 -13.15 29.00
CA LYS A 74 -37.28 -12.31 28.73
C LYS A 74 -37.66 -10.83 28.53
N ALA A 75 -38.83 -10.53 27.98
CA ALA A 75 -39.33 -9.17 27.82
C ALA A 75 -39.78 -8.56 29.16
N LEU A 76 -40.38 -9.37 30.05
CA LEU A 76 -40.75 -8.97 31.42
C LEU A 76 -39.52 -8.77 32.32
N GLN A 77 -38.42 -9.49 32.04
CA GLN A 77 -37.09 -9.11 32.50
C GLN A 77 -36.59 -7.90 31.69
N SER A 78 -37.29 -6.78 31.80
CA SER A 78 -36.74 -5.48 31.39
C SER A 78 -35.35 -5.35 32.03
N PRO A 79 -34.35 -4.88 31.27
CA PRO A 79 -33.03 -4.70 31.84
C PRO A 79 -33.21 -3.75 33.01
N VAL A 80 -32.89 -4.23 34.21
CA VAL A 80 -32.62 -3.37 35.37
C VAL A 80 -31.85 -2.19 34.82
N GLU A 81 -32.43 -0.99 34.95
CA GLU A 81 -31.85 0.25 34.46
C GLU A 81 -30.34 0.16 34.63
N ALA A 82 -29.63 0.19 33.51
CA ALA A 82 -28.19 0.08 33.53
C ALA A 82 -27.69 1.07 34.61
N PRO A 83 -26.88 0.62 35.59
CA PRO A 83 -26.46 1.48 36.68
C PRO A 83 -25.89 2.73 36.04
N SER A 84 -26.43 3.88 36.45
CA SER A 84 -26.16 5.19 35.86
C SER A 84 -24.70 5.29 35.39
N LYS A 85 -24.48 5.81 34.18
CA LYS A 85 -23.14 5.96 33.58
C LYS A 85 -22.28 6.93 34.42
N GLY A 86 -21.84 6.51 35.59
CA GLY A 86 -20.70 7.06 36.30
C GLY A 86 -19.44 6.73 35.50
N ARG A 87 -18.43 7.59 35.57
CA ARG A 87 -17.12 7.29 34.97
C ARG A 87 -16.56 6.02 35.65
N HIS A 88 -15.66 5.29 35.00
CA HIS A 88 -15.09 4.04 35.57
C HIS A 88 -14.66 4.19 37.05
N HIS A 89 -14.08 5.34 37.40
CA HIS A 89 -13.69 5.71 38.77
C HIS A 89 -14.83 5.87 39.79
N ASP A 90 -16.06 6.15 39.36
CA ASP A 90 -17.22 6.26 40.26
C ASP A 90 -17.70 4.87 40.68
N LYS A 91 -17.59 3.86 39.80
CA LYS A 91 -17.97 2.47 40.10
C LYS A 91 -17.07 1.83 41.14
N ASP A 92 -15.76 2.06 41.07
CA ASP A 92 -14.80 1.57 42.06
C ASP A 92 -15.05 2.20 43.43
N SER A 93 -15.40 3.49 43.45
CA SER A 93 -15.82 4.19 44.67
C SER A 93 -17.09 3.60 45.28
N TRP A 94 -18.09 3.26 44.45
CA TRP A 94 -19.33 2.65 44.93
C TRP A 94 -19.11 1.27 45.52
N GLY A 95 -18.32 0.43 44.83
CA GLY A 95 -17.96 -0.90 45.33
C GLY A 95 -17.21 -0.83 46.66
N TRP A 96 -16.26 0.10 46.77
CA TRP A 96 -15.50 0.30 48.00
C TRP A 96 -16.39 0.72 49.17
N TRP A 97 -17.26 1.72 48.97
CA TRP A 97 -18.18 2.18 50.02
C TRP A 97 -19.21 1.11 50.39
N SER A 98 -19.77 0.39 49.41
CA SER A 98 -20.71 -0.69 49.67
C SER A 98 -20.10 -1.83 50.47
N PHE A 99 -18.83 -2.16 50.21
CA PHE A 99 -18.13 -3.23 50.92
C PHE A 99 -17.88 -2.89 52.39
N HIS A 100 -17.28 -1.72 52.66
CA HIS A 100 -16.88 -1.34 54.02
C HIS A 100 -18.07 -1.02 54.93
N VAL A 101 -19.19 -0.59 54.34
CA VAL A 101 -20.41 -0.23 55.09
C VAL A 101 -21.39 -1.40 55.20
N ALA A 102 -21.15 -2.52 54.50
CA ALA A 102 -22.05 -3.67 54.47
C ALA A 102 -22.35 -4.23 55.86
N GLU A 103 -21.36 -4.27 56.75
CA GLU A 103 -21.52 -4.77 58.12
C GLU A 103 -22.50 -3.90 58.92
N ALA A 104 -22.35 -2.58 58.87
CA ALA A 104 -23.29 -1.65 59.49
C ALA A 104 -24.71 -1.74 58.88
N LEU A 105 -24.84 -2.12 57.61
CA LEU A 105 -26.14 -2.29 56.95
C LEU A 105 -26.85 -3.62 57.27
N ARG A 106 -26.15 -4.60 57.88
CA ARG A 106 -26.77 -5.86 58.35
C ARG A 106 -27.60 -5.68 59.62
N HIS A 107 -27.35 -4.62 60.37
CA HIS A 107 -28.03 -4.30 61.61
C HIS A 107 -29.17 -3.31 61.37
N GLU A 108 -30.24 -3.42 62.16
CA GLU A 108 -31.41 -2.56 62.03
C GLU A 108 -31.05 -1.08 62.23
N LYS A 109 -31.84 -0.22 61.57
CA LYS A 109 -31.60 1.22 61.59
C LYS A 109 -31.77 1.76 63.01
N GLY A 110 -30.70 2.35 63.56
CA GLY A 110 -30.68 2.91 64.91
C GLY A 110 -30.33 1.92 66.02
N SER A 111 -29.93 0.68 65.68
CA SER A 111 -29.53 -0.30 66.70
C SER A 111 -28.16 0.03 67.32
N PRO A 112 -27.91 -0.37 68.58
CA PRO A 112 -26.60 -0.22 69.23
C PRO A 112 -25.47 -0.93 68.46
N GLU A 113 -25.77 -2.09 67.87
CA GLU A 113 -24.82 -2.89 67.08
C GLU A 113 -24.41 -2.17 65.80
N ARG A 114 -25.34 -1.43 65.19
CA ARG A 114 -25.06 -0.59 64.03
C ARG A 114 -24.16 0.60 64.37
N ALA A 115 -24.38 1.22 65.54
CA ALA A 115 -23.53 2.30 66.02
C ALA A 115 -22.11 1.79 66.32
N ALA A 116 -21.99 0.60 66.94
CA ALA A 116 -20.71 -0.05 67.19
C ALA A 116 -19.96 -0.38 65.89
N ALA A 117 -20.64 -0.90 64.86
CA ALA A 117 -20.03 -1.18 63.55
C ALA A 117 -19.53 0.10 62.84
N VAL A 118 -20.26 1.21 62.97
CA VAL A 118 -19.84 2.51 62.42
C VAL A 118 -18.63 3.08 63.17
N ALA A 119 -18.62 2.99 64.50
CA ALA A 119 -17.51 3.43 65.34
C ALA A 119 -16.25 2.60 65.08
N ALA A 120 -16.39 1.27 64.94
CA ALA A 120 -15.30 0.36 64.60
C ALA A 120 -14.68 0.70 63.23
N LEU A 121 -15.50 1.01 62.23
CA LEU A 121 -15.00 1.44 60.91
C LEU A 121 -14.32 2.82 60.96
N ALA A 122 -14.81 3.74 61.79
CA ALA A 122 -14.20 5.06 61.97
C ALA A 122 -12.86 5.01 62.72
N ALA A 123 -12.69 4.04 63.62
CA ALA A 123 -11.47 3.84 64.41
C ALA A 123 -10.32 3.21 63.60
N ARG A 124 -10.58 2.69 62.39
CA ARG A 124 -9.55 2.09 61.54
C ARG A 124 -8.65 3.14 60.90
N SER A 125 -7.35 3.01 61.13
CA SER A 125 -6.28 3.84 60.55
C SER A 125 -5.58 3.21 59.34
N ASP A 126 -5.88 1.94 59.06
CA ASP A 126 -5.28 1.12 57.99
C ASP A 126 -6.05 1.19 56.66
N LEU A 127 -7.11 1.99 56.58
CA LEU A 127 -7.96 2.07 55.40
C LEU A 127 -7.28 2.81 54.25
N THR A 128 -7.45 2.28 53.04
CA THR A 128 -7.09 2.93 51.79
C THR A 128 -8.31 3.15 50.92
N ASP A 129 -8.39 4.30 50.25
CA ASP A 129 -9.46 4.60 49.31
C ASP A 129 -9.39 3.69 48.06
N TRP A 130 -10.42 3.72 47.23
CA TRP A 130 -10.50 2.97 45.96
C TRP A 130 -9.42 3.36 44.92
N ARG A 131 -8.49 4.26 45.26
CA ARG A 131 -7.31 4.64 44.47
C ARG A 131 -6.00 4.26 45.17
N GLY A 132 -6.07 3.52 46.27
CA GLY A 132 -4.93 3.04 47.05
C GLY A 132 -4.30 4.10 47.96
N ARG A 133 -5.01 5.19 48.30
CA ARG A 133 -4.49 6.26 49.19
C ARG A 133 -4.99 6.08 50.61
N PRO A 134 -4.15 6.24 51.65
CA PRO A 134 -4.60 6.21 53.04
C PRO A 134 -5.75 7.20 53.29
N ILE A 135 -6.80 6.75 53.98
CA ILE A 135 -7.98 7.57 54.27
C ILE A 135 -8.46 7.35 55.71
N THR A 136 -8.74 8.43 56.43
CA THR A 136 -9.40 8.41 57.73
C THR A 136 -10.86 8.80 57.57
N LEU A 137 -11.77 8.00 58.09
CA LEU A 137 -13.21 8.23 57.96
C LEU A 137 -13.80 8.70 59.30
N SER A 138 -14.56 9.80 59.25
CA SER A 138 -15.39 10.19 60.39
C SER A 138 -16.70 9.41 60.43
N GLU A 139 -17.21 9.12 61.62
CA GLU A 139 -18.52 8.48 61.82
C GLU A 139 -19.63 9.21 61.04
N ARG A 140 -19.63 10.55 61.05
CA ARG A 140 -20.57 11.38 60.29
C ARG A 140 -20.51 11.12 58.78
N THR A 141 -19.32 10.86 58.24
CA THR A 141 -19.14 10.55 56.81
C THR A 141 -19.70 9.17 56.48
N ILE A 142 -19.43 8.18 57.33
CA ILE A 142 -19.93 6.81 57.19
C ILE A 142 -21.46 6.80 57.27
N GLN A 143 -22.05 7.45 58.28
CA GLN A 143 -23.50 7.58 58.44
C GLN A 143 -24.17 8.28 57.25
N ARG A 144 -23.55 9.33 56.69
CA ARG A 144 -24.06 10.00 55.49
C ARG A 144 -24.06 9.08 54.26
N LYS A 145 -23.06 8.20 54.14
CA LYS A 145 -22.94 7.25 53.03
C LYS A 145 -23.89 6.06 53.19
N ILE A 146 -24.06 5.57 54.41
CA ILE A 146 -25.12 4.63 54.81
C ILE A 146 -26.49 5.18 54.40
N LYS A 147 -26.81 6.40 54.84
CA LYS A 147 -28.09 7.04 54.54
C LYS A 147 -28.30 7.21 53.04
N ALA A 148 -27.26 7.62 52.30
CA ALA A 148 -27.34 7.73 50.84
C ALA A 148 -27.62 6.37 50.16
N LEU A 149 -27.01 5.28 50.65
CA LEU A 149 -27.27 3.92 50.17
C LEU A 149 -28.70 3.45 50.47
N GLU A 150 -29.21 3.73 51.67
CA GLU A 150 -30.59 3.41 52.04
C GLU A 150 -31.62 4.22 51.24
N ASP A 151 -31.38 5.52 51.03
CA ASP A 151 -32.34 6.42 50.40
C ASP A 151 -32.39 6.27 48.86
N GLY A 152 -31.32 5.78 48.20
CA GLY A 152 -31.26 5.75 46.73
C GLY A 152 -30.28 4.74 46.13
N GLY A 153 -29.91 3.71 46.88
CA GLY A 153 -29.05 2.62 46.42
C GLY A 153 -27.65 3.06 45.98
N LEU A 154 -26.96 2.22 45.21
CA LEU A 154 -25.59 2.49 44.75
C LEU A 154 -25.47 3.78 43.92
N ALA A 155 -26.53 4.17 43.19
CA ALA A 155 -26.52 5.37 42.36
C ALA A 155 -26.44 6.67 43.20
N ALA A 156 -27.01 6.67 44.41
CA ALA A 156 -27.00 7.82 45.32
C ALA A 156 -25.63 8.08 45.98
N LEU A 157 -24.68 7.13 45.88
CA LEU A 157 -23.29 7.35 46.25
C LEU A 157 -22.53 8.25 45.26
N GLY A 158 -23.06 8.43 44.04
CA GLY A 158 -22.52 9.29 43.00
C GLY A 158 -22.55 10.78 43.37
N ARG A 159 -21.68 11.58 42.74
CA ARG A 159 -21.70 13.05 42.89
C ARG A 159 -23.01 13.59 42.30
N LYS A 160 -23.84 14.23 43.13
CA LYS A 160 -24.99 15.01 42.64
C LYS A 160 -24.50 16.08 41.65
N ARG A 161 -25.22 16.24 40.54
CA ARG A 161 -25.00 17.33 39.59
C ARG A 161 -25.19 18.64 40.36
N ARG A 162 -24.21 19.53 40.32
CA ARG A 162 -24.29 20.81 41.05
C ARG A 162 -25.47 21.63 40.52
N ALA A 163 -26.14 22.37 41.41
CA ALA A 163 -27.33 23.17 41.07
C ALA A 163 -27.04 24.29 40.05
N ASP A 164 -25.77 24.70 39.91
CA ASP A 164 -25.28 25.69 38.94
C ASP A 164 -25.01 25.10 37.54
N ALA A 165 -25.29 23.81 37.32
CA ALA A 165 -25.07 23.12 36.04
C ALA A 165 -26.08 23.54 34.97
N GLY A 166 -26.02 24.81 34.55
CA GLY A 166 -26.89 25.42 33.54
C GLY A 166 -26.98 26.95 33.63
N ALA A 167 -26.52 27.59 34.71
CA ALA A 167 -26.54 29.05 34.85
C ALA A 167 -25.53 29.73 33.90
N LYS A 168 -25.91 30.90 33.36
CA LYS A 168 -25.21 31.64 32.28
C LYS A 168 -23.69 31.58 32.48
N LYS A 169 -23.02 30.76 31.65
CA LYS A 169 -21.57 30.84 31.52
C LYS A 169 -21.23 32.24 31.04
N ALA A 170 -20.14 32.79 31.57
CA ALA A 170 -19.50 33.95 30.97
C ALA A 170 -19.44 33.80 29.44
N ILE A 171 -19.89 34.83 28.71
CA ILE A 171 -19.89 34.89 27.25
C ILE A 171 -18.44 34.78 26.75
N ILE A 172 -17.52 35.57 27.29
CA ILE A 172 -16.07 35.47 27.01
C ILE A 172 -15.31 35.03 28.26
N THR A 173 -15.22 35.89 29.27
CA THR A 173 -14.66 35.60 30.60
C THR A 173 -15.45 36.38 31.65
N ARG A 174 -15.54 35.88 32.88
CA ARG A 174 -16.28 36.61 33.95
C ARG A 174 -15.71 38.00 34.21
N ALA A 175 -14.38 38.14 34.09
CA ALA A 175 -13.70 39.41 34.29
C ALA A 175 -14.07 40.42 33.20
N TRP A 176 -14.02 40.02 31.93
CA TRP A 176 -14.37 40.88 30.81
C TRP A 176 -15.88 41.18 30.77
N ASP A 177 -16.73 40.16 30.90
CA ASP A 177 -18.19 40.31 30.82
C ASP A 177 -18.77 41.21 31.91
N GLY A 178 -18.12 41.24 33.09
CA GLY A 178 -18.52 42.06 34.24
C GLY A 178 -17.95 43.48 34.23
N ALA A 179 -16.90 43.75 33.46
CA ALA A 179 -16.25 45.05 33.38
C ALA A 179 -16.77 45.92 32.23
N VAL A 180 -17.14 45.31 31.10
CA VAL A 180 -17.56 46.05 29.91
C VAL A 180 -19.03 46.50 29.97
N PRO A 181 -19.35 47.77 29.64
CA PRO A 181 -20.70 48.33 29.67
C PRO A 181 -21.56 47.95 28.45
N PHE A 182 -21.22 46.85 27.77
CA PHE A 182 -21.92 46.40 26.57
C PHE A 182 -23.14 45.54 26.91
N ASP A 183 -24.15 45.55 26.03
CA ASP A 183 -25.30 44.65 26.13
C ASP A 183 -24.93 43.19 25.76
N ASP A 184 -25.84 42.25 26.04
CA ASP A 184 -25.59 40.82 25.75
C ASP A 184 -25.40 40.58 24.23
N ALA A 185 -26.02 41.40 23.36
CA ALA A 185 -25.94 41.26 21.91
C ALA A 185 -24.55 41.62 21.36
N GLU A 186 -24.00 42.76 21.78
CA GLU A 186 -22.66 43.20 21.37
C GLU A 186 -21.58 42.29 21.98
N LYS A 187 -21.76 41.82 23.22
CA LYS A 187 -20.87 40.81 23.83
C LYS A 187 -20.82 39.52 23.01
N LEU A 188 -21.97 39.04 22.52
CA LEU A 188 -22.04 37.86 21.66
C LEU A 188 -21.38 38.11 20.28
N ARG A 189 -21.55 39.30 19.70
CA ARG A 189 -20.89 39.68 18.44
C ARG A 189 -19.37 39.68 18.55
N ILE A 190 -18.83 40.26 19.63
CA ILE A 190 -17.39 40.25 19.92
C ILE A 190 -16.91 38.82 20.13
N ARG A 191 -17.69 38.00 20.84
CA ARG A 191 -17.39 36.58 21.07
C ARG A 191 -17.27 35.78 19.78
N GLU A 192 -18.21 35.93 18.84
CA GLU A 192 -18.16 35.23 17.56
C GLU A 192 -16.93 35.61 16.73
N ARG A 193 -16.63 36.92 16.66
CA ARG A 193 -15.44 37.43 15.99
C ARG A 193 -14.15 36.95 16.65
N LEU A 194 -14.12 36.89 17.98
CA LEU A 194 -12.99 36.33 18.75
C LEU A 194 -12.78 34.85 18.42
N ASP A 195 -13.85 34.06 18.43
CA ASP A 195 -13.78 32.63 18.10
C ASP A 195 -13.27 32.43 16.66
N GLN A 196 -13.69 33.27 15.71
CA GLN A 196 -13.18 33.24 14.34
C GLN A 196 -11.71 33.67 14.25
N HIS A 197 -11.30 34.71 14.98
CA HIS A 197 -9.91 35.14 15.04
C HIS A 197 -8.99 34.05 15.62
N ILE A 198 -9.41 33.40 16.72
CA ILE A 198 -8.71 32.25 17.30
C ILE A 198 -8.56 31.12 16.28
N ARG A 199 -9.61 30.80 15.51
CA ARG A 199 -9.54 29.80 14.44
C ARG A 199 -8.53 30.18 13.36
N ASN A 200 -8.49 31.45 12.95
CA ASN A 200 -7.55 31.96 11.97
C ASN A 200 -6.10 31.85 12.46
N LEU A 201 -5.82 32.24 13.70
CA LEU A 201 -4.50 32.11 14.32
C LEU A 201 -4.02 30.65 14.36
N TRP A 202 -4.89 29.71 14.73
CA TRP A 202 -4.57 28.27 14.67
C TRP A 202 -4.38 27.78 13.24
N GLY A 203 -5.25 28.20 12.32
CA GLY A 203 -5.20 27.83 10.89
C GLY A 203 -3.97 28.32 10.15
N ASN A 204 -3.28 29.34 10.68
CA ASN A 204 -2.02 29.86 10.18
C ASN A 204 -0.80 29.38 10.97
N GLY A 205 -0.95 28.41 11.88
CA GLY A 205 0.18 27.72 12.51
C GLY A 205 0.61 28.26 13.88
N GLY A 206 -0.17 29.14 14.50
CA GLY A 206 0.16 29.70 15.82
C GLY A 206 0.42 28.62 16.89
N ALA A 207 1.45 28.84 17.72
CA ALA A 207 1.70 28.07 18.93
C ALA A 207 0.72 28.48 20.05
N LEU A 208 0.44 27.61 21.03
CA LEU A 208 -0.57 27.88 22.06
C LEU A 208 -0.35 29.21 22.81
N SER A 209 0.89 29.50 23.20
CA SER A 209 1.27 30.76 23.87
C SER A 209 1.01 31.97 22.98
N MET A 210 1.37 31.88 21.70
CA MET A 210 1.18 32.93 20.69
C MET A 210 -0.30 33.17 20.41
N VAL A 211 -1.10 32.11 20.19
CA VAL A 211 -2.54 32.26 19.94
C VAL A 211 -3.23 32.90 21.13
N ARG A 212 -2.87 32.49 22.36
CA ARG A 212 -3.45 33.06 23.59
C ARG A 212 -3.12 34.54 23.74
N ARG A 213 -1.87 34.94 23.47
CA ARG A 213 -1.43 36.34 23.54
C ARG A 213 -2.14 37.19 22.48
N LEU A 214 -2.04 36.81 21.20
CA LEU A 214 -2.60 37.58 20.09
C LEU A 214 -4.12 37.66 20.14
N ALA A 215 -4.82 36.61 20.58
CA ALA A 215 -6.27 36.65 20.75
C ALA A 215 -6.69 37.56 21.92
N GLY A 216 -5.87 37.67 22.97
CA GLY A 216 -6.08 38.62 24.06
C GLY A 216 -5.85 40.07 23.64
N GLU A 217 -4.78 40.33 22.88
CA GLU A 217 -4.50 41.64 22.27
C GLU A 217 -5.63 42.07 21.32
N TRP A 218 -6.08 41.15 20.45
CA TRP A 218 -7.20 41.40 19.55
C TRP A 218 -8.50 41.72 20.31
N LEU A 219 -8.75 41.04 21.44
CA LEU A 219 -9.92 41.33 22.28
C LEU A 219 -9.81 42.72 22.93
N ALA A 220 -8.62 43.10 23.39
CA ALA A 220 -8.36 44.43 23.94
C ALA A 220 -8.62 45.52 22.90
N ASP A 221 -8.04 45.40 21.69
CA ASP A 221 -8.25 46.37 20.62
C ASP A 221 -9.71 46.46 20.18
N THR A 222 -10.40 45.32 20.08
CA THR A 222 -11.82 45.28 19.72
C THR A 222 -12.69 45.93 20.82
N THR A 223 -12.34 45.73 22.09
CA THR A 223 -13.05 46.33 23.23
C THR A 223 -12.85 47.86 23.27
N ARG A 224 -11.62 48.32 22.99
CA ARG A 224 -11.31 49.76 22.85
C ARG A 224 -12.11 50.39 21.71
N LEU A 225 -12.12 49.75 20.54
CA LEU A 225 -12.87 50.23 19.37
C LEU A 225 -14.39 50.22 19.59
N ALA A 226 -14.90 49.34 20.44
CA ALA A 226 -16.31 49.31 20.85
C ALA A 226 -16.66 50.39 21.90
N GLY A 227 -15.69 51.21 22.34
CA GLY A 227 -15.91 52.37 23.19
C GLY A 227 -15.62 52.17 24.69
N PHE A 228 -14.93 51.09 25.07
CA PHE A 228 -14.50 50.87 26.47
C PHE A 228 -12.98 50.79 26.57
N ASP A 229 -12.36 51.80 27.22
CA ASP A 229 -10.92 51.84 27.48
C ASP A 229 -10.63 52.27 28.93
N PRO A 230 -10.46 51.30 29.86
CA PRO A 230 -10.10 51.59 31.25
C PRO A 230 -8.60 51.87 31.43
N GLY A 231 -7.81 51.94 30.34
CA GLY A 231 -6.36 52.03 30.36
C GLY A 231 -5.68 50.71 29.97
N PRO A 232 -4.43 50.77 29.47
CA PRO A 232 -3.75 49.64 28.83
C PRO A 232 -3.54 48.45 29.77
N ASP A 233 -3.17 48.68 31.03
CA ASP A 233 -2.88 47.61 31.99
C ASP A 233 -4.15 46.87 32.44
N ASP A 234 -5.21 47.61 32.72
CA ASP A 234 -6.49 47.02 33.10
C ASP A 234 -7.14 46.29 31.92
N LEU A 235 -7.06 46.83 30.72
CA LEU A 235 -7.57 46.18 29.52
C LEU A 235 -6.80 44.88 29.21
N ALA A 236 -5.47 44.88 29.36
CA ALA A 236 -4.64 43.69 29.21
C ALA A 236 -5.01 42.60 30.23
N ARG A 237 -5.30 42.97 31.47
CA ARG A 237 -5.74 42.04 32.53
C ARG A 237 -7.14 41.46 32.25
N LEU A 238 -8.09 42.29 31.84
CA LEU A 238 -9.47 41.88 31.53
C LEU A 238 -9.54 40.97 30.30
N CYS A 239 -8.69 41.20 29.31
CA CYS A 239 -8.67 40.46 28.04
C CYS A 239 -7.82 39.19 28.07
N GLN A 240 -7.31 38.77 29.24
CA GLN A 240 -6.58 37.51 29.36
C GLN A 240 -7.50 36.31 29.12
N LEU A 241 -7.26 35.60 28.03
CA LEU A 241 -8.05 34.42 27.68
C LEU A 241 -7.55 33.17 28.39
N PRO A 242 -8.45 32.31 28.91
CA PRO A 242 -8.05 31.03 29.47
C PRO A 242 -7.72 30.03 28.36
N GLN A 243 -6.77 29.12 28.62
CA GLN A 243 -6.30 28.13 27.63
C GLN A 243 -7.45 27.33 26.99
N HIS A 244 -8.40 26.86 27.79
CA HIS A 244 -9.51 26.04 27.31
C HIS A 244 -10.40 26.76 26.27
N LEU A 245 -10.50 28.09 26.33
CA LEU A 245 -11.28 28.88 25.38
C LEU A 245 -10.56 28.94 24.03
N VAL A 246 -9.25 29.18 24.05
CA VAL A 246 -8.40 29.23 22.85
C VAL A 246 -8.27 27.85 22.19
N GLU A 247 -8.21 26.77 22.97
CA GLU A 247 -8.11 25.40 22.46
C GLU A 247 -9.35 24.92 21.70
N ARG A 248 -10.51 25.57 21.85
CA ARG A 248 -11.72 25.26 21.05
C ARG A 248 -11.47 25.43 19.55
N GLY A 249 -10.62 26.39 19.17
CA GLY A 249 -10.23 26.63 17.77
C GLY A 249 -9.11 25.73 17.25
N LYS A 250 -8.47 24.92 18.10
CA LYS A 250 -7.26 24.14 17.76
C LYS A 250 -7.42 23.21 16.57
N ARG A 251 -8.65 22.75 16.27
CA ARG A 251 -8.95 21.93 15.09
C ARG A 251 -8.59 22.62 13.77
N ALA A 252 -8.66 23.96 13.72
CA ALA A 252 -8.30 24.74 12.53
C ALA A 252 -6.82 24.59 12.16
N ARG A 253 -5.94 24.21 13.09
CA ARG A 253 -4.52 23.92 12.82
C ARG A 253 -4.31 22.84 11.76
N LYS A 254 -5.30 21.97 11.51
CA LYS A 254 -5.25 21.00 10.40
C LYS A 254 -5.13 21.66 9.02
N VAL A 255 -5.63 22.89 8.87
CA VAL A 255 -5.47 23.68 7.63
C VAL A 255 -4.00 24.06 7.43
N HIS A 256 -3.34 24.57 8.49
CA HIS A 256 -1.91 24.84 8.44
C HIS A 256 -1.12 23.59 8.05
N VAL A 257 -1.36 22.46 8.75
CA VAL A 257 -0.69 21.18 8.45
C VAL A 257 -0.91 20.77 6.99
N PHE A 258 -2.12 20.90 6.45
CA PHE A 258 -2.39 20.57 5.04
C PHE A 258 -1.58 21.43 4.06
N ASN A 259 -1.40 22.72 4.36
CA ASN A 259 -0.72 23.69 3.49
C ASN A 259 0.81 23.63 3.62
N THR A 260 1.35 23.40 4.82
CA THR A 260 2.79 23.52 5.10
C THR A 260 3.49 22.19 5.37
N ASP A 261 2.76 21.16 5.78
CA ASP A 261 3.28 19.83 6.10
C ASP A 261 2.39 18.73 5.50
N ARG A 262 2.48 18.65 4.16
CA ARG A 262 1.73 17.68 3.36
C ARG A 262 1.95 16.25 3.85
N LYS A 263 3.18 15.91 4.28
CA LYS A 263 3.54 14.57 4.74
C LYS A 263 2.76 14.17 5.99
N THR A 264 2.75 15.01 7.03
CA THR A 264 1.98 14.76 8.25
C THR A 264 0.48 14.63 7.96
N PHE A 265 -0.04 15.40 6.99
CA PHE A 265 -1.44 15.25 6.55
C PHE A 265 -1.69 13.90 5.86
N GLU A 266 -0.85 13.51 4.90
CA GLU A 266 -0.93 12.22 4.20
C GLU A 266 -0.87 11.04 5.19
N ASP A 267 0.04 11.08 6.16
CA ASP A 267 0.20 10.03 7.17
C ASP A 267 -1.06 9.84 8.03
N GLY A 268 -1.75 10.94 8.35
CA GLY A 268 -2.96 10.98 9.16
C GLY A 268 -4.27 10.70 8.40
N LYS A 269 -4.24 10.45 7.09
CA LYS A 269 -5.43 10.12 6.31
C LYS A 269 -6.08 8.80 6.77
N ARG A 270 -7.41 8.72 6.64
CA ARG A 270 -8.13 7.45 6.85
C ARG A 270 -7.68 6.44 5.80
N ARG A 271 -7.12 5.32 6.25
CA ARG A 271 -6.66 4.24 5.37
C ARG A 271 -7.76 3.22 5.15
N VAL A 272 -7.87 2.72 3.92
CA VAL A 272 -8.73 1.58 3.60
C VAL A 272 -8.15 0.34 4.28
N ARG A 273 -8.98 -0.41 5.01
CA ARG A 273 -8.59 -1.73 5.51
C ARG A 273 -8.58 -2.70 4.34
N ARG A 274 -7.45 -3.35 4.12
CA ARG A 274 -7.29 -4.41 3.11
C ARG A 274 -7.23 -5.76 3.82
N THR A 275 -8.02 -6.72 3.33
CA THR A 275 -8.01 -8.11 3.78
C THR A 275 -7.15 -8.96 2.84
N ILE A 276 -6.71 -10.11 3.34
CA ILE A 276 -6.04 -11.17 2.55
C ILE A 276 -6.95 -12.38 2.35
N GLU A 277 -8.17 -12.34 2.91
CA GLU A 277 -9.14 -13.41 2.82
C GLU A 277 -9.52 -13.69 1.36
N GLY A 278 -9.49 -14.96 0.97
CA GLY A 278 -9.73 -15.41 -0.40
C GLY A 278 -8.53 -15.35 -1.33
N LEU A 279 -7.40 -14.73 -0.94
CA LEU A 279 -6.18 -14.72 -1.76
C LEU A 279 -5.41 -16.03 -1.62
N GLN A 280 -4.97 -16.57 -2.74
CA GLN A 280 -3.99 -17.65 -2.83
C GLN A 280 -2.56 -17.09 -2.90
N PRO A 281 -1.54 -17.88 -2.53
CA PRO A 281 -0.16 -17.47 -2.71
C PRO A 281 0.10 -17.04 -4.15
N MET A 282 0.90 -15.99 -4.32
CA MET A 282 1.26 -15.40 -5.61
C MET A 282 0.10 -14.77 -6.41
N ASP A 283 -1.11 -14.66 -5.85
CA ASP A 283 -2.18 -13.90 -6.50
C ASP A 283 -1.78 -12.42 -6.65
N VAL A 284 -1.15 -11.85 -5.62
CA VAL A 284 -0.67 -10.45 -5.65
C VAL A 284 0.72 -10.37 -5.03
N VAL A 285 1.70 -9.98 -5.85
CA VAL A 285 3.06 -9.69 -5.39
C VAL A 285 3.33 -8.19 -5.50
N VAL A 286 3.85 -7.60 -4.42
CA VAL A 286 4.26 -6.20 -4.37
C VAL A 286 5.77 -6.11 -4.54
N GLY A 287 6.22 -5.32 -5.52
CA GLY A 287 7.63 -5.01 -5.73
C GLY A 287 7.97 -3.62 -5.20
N ASP A 288 9.08 -3.49 -4.47
CA ASP A 288 9.61 -2.18 -4.08
C ASP A 288 11.13 -2.17 -3.91
N VAL A 289 11.76 -1.00 -4.00
CA VAL A 289 13.20 -0.79 -3.76
C VAL A 289 13.41 -0.12 -2.42
N HIS A 290 14.24 -0.72 -1.56
CA HIS A 290 14.49 -0.25 -0.20
C HIS A 290 15.98 0.03 0.04
N PRO A 291 16.37 1.21 0.60
CA PRO A 291 17.70 1.38 1.20
C PRO A 291 17.85 0.51 2.43
N VAL A 292 18.88 -0.33 2.49
CA VAL A 292 19.20 -1.08 3.70
C VAL A 292 20.12 -0.22 4.57
N ASP A 293 19.71 0.05 5.81
CA ASP A 293 20.44 0.95 6.72
C ASP A 293 21.66 0.28 7.38
N VAL A 294 22.48 -0.41 6.60
CA VAL A 294 23.74 -1.05 7.02
C VAL A 294 24.89 -0.49 6.20
N LEU A 295 25.94 -0.02 6.86
CA LEU A 295 27.18 0.38 6.18
C LEU A 295 27.97 -0.85 5.78
N VAL A 296 28.31 -0.96 4.50
CA VAL A 296 29.19 -1.99 3.94
C VAL A 296 30.39 -1.34 3.26
N ARG A 297 31.52 -2.05 3.20
CA ARG A 297 32.73 -1.61 2.51
C ARG A 297 32.70 -2.09 1.06
N ARG A 298 33.04 -1.20 0.13
CA ARG A 298 33.25 -1.50 -1.29
C ARG A 298 34.68 -1.96 -1.55
N GLU A 299 34.91 -2.53 -2.72
CA GLU A 299 36.25 -2.93 -3.18
C GLU A 299 37.24 -1.75 -3.23
N ASP A 300 36.76 -0.54 -3.56
CA ASP A 300 37.55 0.70 -3.56
C ASP A 300 37.88 1.25 -2.15
N GLY A 301 37.50 0.53 -1.09
CA GLY A 301 37.70 0.93 0.31
C GLY A 301 36.69 1.95 0.84
N SER A 302 35.84 2.53 -0.01
CA SER A 302 34.77 3.44 0.42
C SER A 302 33.62 2.69 1.09
N THR A 303 32.77 3.41 1.83
CA THR A 303 31.60 2.83 2.50
C THR A 303 30.30 3.31 1.85
N ALA A 304 29.31 2.42 1.80
CA ALA A 304 27.99 2.71 1.26
C ALA A 304 26.91 1.90 1.96
N THR A 305 25.65 2.30 1.76
CA THR A 305 24.48 1.52 2.15
C THR A 305 23.97 0.75 0.94
N PRO A 306 23.77 -0.58 1.04
CA PRO A 306 23.25 -1.36 -0.08
C PRO A 306 21.79 -1.01 -0.36
N ARG A 307 21.34 -1.39 -1.55
CA ARG A 307 19.93 -1.36 -1.95
C ARG A 307 19.40 -2.78 -1.95
N ALA A 308 18.12 -2.94 -1.64
CA ALA A 308 17.45 -4.20 -1.79
C ALA A 308 16.21 -4.04 -2.66
N ILE A 309 16.06 -4.93 -3.64
CA ILE A 309 14.82 -5.09 -4.39
C ILE A 309 14.02 -6.15 -3.67
N ALA A 310 12.82 -5.82 -3.21
CA ALA A 310 11.99 -6.70 -2.41
C ALA A 310 10.70 -7.08 -3.12
N TRP A 311 10.37 -8.37 -3.03
CA TRP A 311 9.13 -8.95 -3.52
C TRP A 311 8.34 -9.53 -2.36
N LEU A 312 7.15 -8.98 -2.11
CA LEU A 312 6.24 -9.39 -1.04
C LEU A 312 5.01 -10.08 -1.63
N ASP A 313 4.80 -11.34 -1.30
CA ASP A 313 3.53 -12.02 -1.55
C ASP A 313 2.49 -11.57 -0.51
N VAL A 314 1.40 -10.93 -0.96
CA VAL A 314 0.39 -10.35 -0.08
C VAL A 314 -0.41 -11.41 0.67
N ALA A 315 -0.64 -12.58 0.06
CA ALA A 315 -1.46 -13.64 0.66
C ALA A 315 -0.74 -14.31 1.84
N THR A 316 0.54 -14.60 1.68
CA THR A 316 1.35 -15.29 2.70
C THR A 316 2.15 -14.34 3.59
N GLY A 317 2.38 -13.10 3.17
CA GLY A 317 3.28 -12.16 3.85
C GLY A 317 4.76 -12.51 3.70
N ARG A 318 5.10 -13.45 2.82
CA ARG A 318 6.46 -13.90 2.57
C ARG A 318 7.21 -12.87 1.75
N VAL A 319 8.48 -12.65 2.07
CA VAL A 319 9.34 -11.68 1.40
C VAL A 319 10.57 -12.35 0.82
N ARG A 320 10.94 -11.95 -0.40
CA ARG A 320 12.24 -12.20 -1.01
C ARG A 320 12.94 -10.87 -1.26
N MET A 321 14.24 -10.81 -1.01
CA MET A 321 15.04 -9.62 -1.25
C MET A 321 16.28 -9.97 -2.06
N THR A 322 16.60 -9.16 -3.06
CA THR A 322 17.87 -9.19 -3.79
C THR A 322 18.70 -7.98 -3.37
N PHE A 323 19.86 -8.22 -2.78
CA PHE A 323 20.75 -7.16 -2.28
C PHE A 323 21.74 -6.73 -3.37
N LEU A 324 21.94 -5.42 -3.50
CA LEU A 324 22.79 -4.80 -4.52
C LEU A 324 23.68 -3.73 -3.88
N LEU A 325 24.96 -3.81 -4.18
CA LEU A 325 25.95 -2.79 -3.84
C LEU A 325 26.47 -2.16 -5.12
N PHE A 326 26.37 -0.83 -5.20
CA PHE A 326 26.76 -0.07 -6.38
C PHE A 326 27.97 0.81 -6.10
N GLU A 327 28.76 1.06 -7.13
CA GLU A 327 29.77 2.12 -7.16
C GLU A 327 29.16 3.50 -6.91
N LYS A 328 30.02 4.48 -6.65
CA LYS A 328 29.58 5.86 -6.38
C LYS A 328 28.87 6.44 -7.60
N GLY A 329 27.66 6.96 -7.41
CA GLY A 329 26.87 7.61 -8.47
C GLY A 329 25.97 6.65 -9.27
N ARG A 330 26.08 5.33 -9.08
CA ARG A 330 25.13 4.37 -9.65
C ARG A 330 24.00 4.06 -8.65
N GLY A 331 22.76 4.12 -9.13
CA GLY A 331 21.57 3.64 -8.42
C GLY A 331 20.98 2.39 -9.07
N VAL A 332 19.85 1.93 -8.52
CA VAL A 332 19.07 0.83 -9.10
C VAL A 332 18.54 1.25 -10.47
N ARG A 333 18.69 0.38 -11.47
CA ARG A 333 18.14 0.55 -12.82
C ARG A 333 17.09 -0.51 -13.12
N ASN A 334 16.36 -0.32 -14.21
CA ASN A 334 15.33 -1.24 -14.68
C ASN A 334 15.86 -2.68 -14.84
N GLU A 335 17.11 -2.80 -15.29
CA GLU A 335 17.79 -4.08 -15.51
C GLU A 335 17.96 -4.88 -14.20
N ASP A 336 18.28 -4.19 -13.11
CA ASP A 336 18.49 -4.81 -11.80
C ASP A 336 17.15 -5.35 -11.25
N VAL A 337 16.07 -4.57 -11.38
CA VAL A 337 14.72 -4.96 -10.96
C VAL A 337 14.18 -6.11 -11.79
N ALA A 338 14.34 -6.05 -13.12
CA ALA A 338 13.94 -7.12 -14.02
C ALA A 338 14.67 -8.43 -13.71
N ARG A 339 15.98 -8.39 -13.46
CA ARG A 339 16.76 -9.58 -13.06
C ARG A 339 16.26 -10.16 -11.73
N SER A 340 16.05 -9.32 -10.72
CA SER A 340 15.51 -9.76 -9.42
C SER A 340 14.13 -10.42 -9.58
N PHE A 341 13.27 -9.89 -10.44
CA PHE A 341 11.98 -10.49 -10.77
C PHE A 341 12.12 -11.85 -11.48
N LEU A 342 13.00 -11.93 -12.48
CA LEU A 342 13.29 -13.18 -13.20
C LEU A 342 13.76 -14.28 -12.24
N ASP A 343 14.66 -13.94 -11.32
CA ASP A 343 15.18 -14.88 -10.33
C ASP A 343 14.07 -15.34 -9.36
N MET A 344 13.09 -14.49 -9.04
CA MET A 344 11.90 -14.86 -8.28
C MET A 344 11.03 -15.85 -9.05
N VAL A 345 10.72 -15.55 -10.31
CA VAL A 345 9.82 -16.37 -11.12
C VAL A 345 10.40 -17.75 -11.44
N ARG A 346 11.73 -17.84 -11.58
CA ARG A 346 12.45 -19.11 -11.81
C ARG A 346 12.52 -20.01 -10.58
N ASP A 347 12.32 -19.46 -9.39
CA ASP A 347 12.36 -20.24 -8.15
C ASP A 347 11.04 -21.00 -7.97
N PRO A 348 11.06 -22.35 -7.95
CA PRO A 348 9.86 -23.16 -7.77
C PRO A 348 9.12 -22.90 -6.45
N ALA A 349 9.81 -22.35 -5.44
CA ALA A 349 9.19 -21.95 -4.18
C ALA A 349 8.34 -20.68 -4.30
N TRP A 350 8.42 -19.93 -5.41
CA TRP A 350 7.66 -18.72 -5.68
C TRP A 350 6.82 -18.89 -6.95
N GLY A 351 7.45 -19.06 -8.11
CA GLY A 351 6.77 -19.11 -9.41
C GLY A 351 6.30 -17.75 -9.92
N VAL A 352 5.39 -17.77 -10.90
CA VAL A 352 4.88 -16.58 -11.59
C VAL A 352 3.73 -15.95 -10.78
N PRO A 353 3.76 -14.64 -10.46
CA PRO A 353 2.63 -13.98 -9.82
C PRO A 353 1.48 -13.73 -10.79
N ARG A 354 0.25 -13.72 -10.30
CA ARG A 354 -0.92 -13.33 -11.10
C ARG A 354 -1.02 -11.82 -11.28
N HIS A 355 -0.85 -11.08 -10.20
CA HIS A 355 -0.82 -9.63 -10.23
C HIS A 355 0.47 -9.08 -9.65
N LEU A 356 1.05 -8.10 -10.34
CA LEU A 356 2.26 -7.42 -9.91
C LEU A 356 1.93 -5.98 -9.54
N TYR A 357 2.10 -5.63 -8.27
CA TYR A 357 1.88 -4.27 -7.76
C TYR A 357 3.22 -3.54 -7.61
N LEU A 358 3.45 -2.54 -8.45
CA LEU A 358 4.73 -1.82 -8.55
C LEU A 358 4.54 -0.34 -8.24
N ASP A 359 5.63 0.36 -7.91
CA ASP A 359 5.60 1.83 -7.94
C ASP A 359 5.55 2.37 -9.36
N ASN A 360 5.19 3.65 -9.49
CA ASN A 360 5.26 4.41 -10.74
C ASN A 360 6.69 4.91 -11.07
N GLY A 361 7.72 4.42 -10.38
CA GLY A 361 9.11 4.79 -10.64
C GLY A 361 9.58 4.31 -12.02
N ALA A 362 10.48 5.08 -12.66
CA ALA A 362 11.06 4.72 -13.95
C ALA A 362 11.77 3.34 -13.94
N GLU A 363 12.26 2.94 -12.76
CA GLU A 363 12.82 1.62 -12.45
C GLU A 363 11.88 0.44 -12.73
N TYR A 364 10.56 0.67 -12.87
CA TYR A 364 9.55 -0.36 -13.16
C TYR A 364 9.05 -0.35 -14.61
N ASN A 365 9.63 0.46 -15.51
CA ASN A 365 9.21 0.50 -16.92
C ASN A 365 9.45 -0.83 -17.67
N TRP A 366 10.20 -1.77 -17.09
CA TRP A 366 10.37 -3.11 -17.65
C TRP A 366 9.10 -3.97 -17.54
N ALA A 367 8.16 -3.60 -16.65
CA ALA A 367 6.96 -4.38 -16.40
C ALA A 367 6.06 -4.47 -17.64
N ASP A 368 6.02 -3.43 -18.47
CA ASP A 368 5.19 -3.39 -19.67
C ASP A 368 5.57 -4.50 -20.67
N PHE A 369 6.82 -4.99 -20.66
CA PHE A 369 7.29 -6.08 -21.54
C PHE A 369 6.83 -7.47 -21.09
N ILE A 370 6.54 -7.66 -19.80
CA ILE A 370 6.07 -8.95 -19.27
C ILE A 370 4.56 -9.07 -19.20
N GLU A 371 3.84 -7.99 -19.48
CA GLU A 371 2.39 -7.96 -19.32
C GLU A 371 1.71 -9.06 -20.15
N ASP A 372 2.14 -9.22 -21.40
CA ASP A 372 1.58 -10.21 -22.31
C ASP A 372 1.95 -11.64 -21.91
N ALA A 373 3.19 -11.86 -21.46
CA ALA A 373 3.60 -13.16 -20.91
C ALA A 373 2.79 -13.52 -19.65
N MET A 374 2.54 -12.56 -18.76
CA MET A 374 1.70 -12.76 -17.57
C MET A 374 0.24 -13.03 -17.94
N LYS A 375 -0.33 -12.33 -18.92
CA LYS A 375 -1.71 -12.55 -19.39
C LYS A 375 -1.91 -13.98 -19.90
N VAL A 376 -0.94 -14.49 -20.68
CA VAL A 376 -0.98 -15.86 -21.21
C VAL A 376 -0.96 -16.90 -20.07
N ILE A 377 -0.15 -16.67 -19.03
CA ILE A 377 -0.02 -17.60 -17.90
C ILE A 377 -1.25 -17.57 -16.98
N ASN A 378 -1.84 -16.39 -16.80
CA ASN A 378 -2.92 -16.20 -15.84
C ASN A 378 -4.26 -16.79 -16.31
N GLY A 379 -4.47 -16.93 -17.61
CA GLY A 379 -5.78 -17.28 -18.17
C GLY A 379 -6.88 -16.26 -17.77
N PRO A 380 -8.16 -16.56 -18.05
CA PRO A 380 -9.27 -15.74 -17.58
C PRO A 380 -9.42 -15.89 -16.05
N VAL A 381 -9.14 -14.82 -15.31
CA VAL A 381 -9.27 -14.80 -13.84
C VAL A 381 -10.63 -14.23 -13.43
N GLU A 382 -11.43 -14.99 -12.69
CA GLU A 382 -12.79 -14.58 -12.26
C GLU A 382 -12.80 -13.53 -11.13
N TYR A 383 -11.75 -13.45 -10.32
CA TYR A 383 -11.74 -12.63 -9.09
C TYR A 383 -11.58 -11.12 -9.33
N PHE A 384 -10.99 -10.72 -10.46
CA PHE A 384 -10.73 -9.32 -10.77
C PHE A 384 -11.04 -9.06 -12.24
N THR A 385 -12.09 -8.27 -12.51
CA THR A 385 -12.44 -7.74 -13.85
C THR A 385 -11.43 -6.68 -14.31
N ARG A 386 -10.14 -7.03 -14.36
CA ARG A 386 -9.06 -6.15 -14.77
C ARG A 386 -8.37 -6.71 -16.02
N SER A 387 -8.16 -5.82 -16.99
CA SER A 387 -7.51 -6.12 -18.26
C SER A 387 -5.99 -6.29 -18.14
N SER A 388 -5.36 -5.67 -17.13
CA SER A 388 -3.91 -5.73 -16.93
C SER A 388 -3.54 -6.45 -15.63
N PRO A 389 -2.61 -7.43 -15.67
CA PRO A 389 -2.05 -8.05 -14.48
C PRO A 389 -1.11 -7.11 -13.70
N ILE A 390 -0.67 -6.00 -14.30
CA ILE A 390 0.27 -5.06 -13.68
C ILE A 390 -0.49 -3.87 -13.10
N ILE A 391 -0.21 -3.58 -11.83
CA ILE A 391 -0.84 -2.50 -11.08
C ILE A 391 0.25 -1.52 -10.68
N LYS A 392 0.35 -0.39 -11.38
CA LYS A 392 1.24 0.68 -10.96
C LYS A 392 0.54 1.60 -9.94
N ALA A 393 1.21 1.88 -8.83
CA ALA A 393 0.66 2.69 -7.74
C ALA A 393 0.44 4.14 -8.19
N LYS A 394 -0.63 4.81 -7.73
CA LYS A 394 -0.80 6.24 -8.02
C LYS A 394 0.40 7.04 -7.48
N PRO A 395 0.88 8.08 -8.20
CA PRO A 395 1.97 8.93 -7.71
C PRO A 395 1.67 9.46 -6.30
N TYR A 396 2.69 9.50 -5.44
CA TYR A 396 2.63 10.02 -4.07
C TYR A 396 1.70 9.26 -3.09
N ASN A 397 1.40 7.98 -3.36
CA ASN A 397 0.52 7.15 -2.53
C ASN A 397 1.27 6.01 -1.81
N ALA A 398 2.47 6.31 -1.30
CA ALA A 398 3.34 5.47 -0.45
C ALA A 398 2.55 4.64 0.58
N ALA A 399 1.69 5.34 1.33
CA ALA A 399 0.81 4.82 2.37
C ALA A 399 -0.12 3.65 1.98
N ALA A 400 -0.36 3.44 0.68
CA ALA A 400 -1.21 2.38 0.18
C ALA A 400 -0.48 1.03 0.04
N LYS A 401 0.87 1.02 -0.02
CA LYS A 401 1.66 -0.19 -0.22
C LYS A 401 1.83 -0.97 1.10
N PRO A 402 1.43 -2.24 1.17
CA PRO A 402 1.64 -3.07 2.37
C PRO A 402 3.12 -3.23 2.75
N ILE A 403 4.01 -3.16 1.75
CA ILE A 403 5.44 -3.47 1.89
C ILE A 403 6.21 -2.45 2.76
N GLU A 404 5.79 -1.18 2.82
CA GLU A 404 6.46 -0.17 3.67
C GLU A 404 6.41 -0.53 5.15
N GLY A 405 5.27 -1.08 5.61
CA GLY A 405 5.13 -1.58 6.97
C GLY A 405 6.06 -2.76 7.23
N ILE A 406 6.28 -3.60 6.22
CA ILE A 406 7.19 -4.75 6.29
C ILE A 406 8.64 -4.30 6.32
N PHE A 407 9.05 -3.30 5.52
CA PHE A 407 10.39 -2.73 5.62
C PHE A 407 10.69 -2.17 6.99
N ALA A 408 9.74 -1.47 7.60
CA ALA A 408 9.89 -0.99 8.96
C ALA A 408 10.07 -2.12 9.99
N VAL A 409 9.44 -3.29 9.75
CA VAL A 409 9.63 -4.49 10.58
C VAL A 409 11.01 -5.09 10.32
N LEU A 410 11.38 -5.33 9.07
CA LEU A 410 12.68 -5.88 8.67
C LEU A 410 13.84 -5.04 9.23
N GLU A 411 13.80 -3.72 9.08
CA GLU A 411 14.84 -2.83 9.65
C GLU A 411 14.92 -2.92 11.18
N LYS A 412 13.79 -3.07 11.87
CA LYS A 412 13.74 -3.07 13.34
C LYS A 412 14.02 -4.42 13.98
N THR A 413 13.74 -5.52 13.29
CA THR A 413 13.78 -6.86 13.89
C THR A 413 14.76 -7.81 13.20
N VAL A 414 15.22 -7.46 11.99
CA VAL A 414 16.02 -8.34 11.13
C VAL A 414 17.36 -7.71 10.80
N PHE A 415 17.40 -6.47 10.30
CA PHE A 415 18.67 -5.83 9.92
C PHE A 415 19.37 -5.11 11.07
N ASN A 416 18.66 -4.76 12.14
CA ASN A 416 19.25 -4.11 13.32
C ASN A 416 20.28 -4.98 14.07
N VAL A 417 20.27 -6.30 13.86
CA VAL A 417 21.26 -7.21 14.46
C VAL A 417 22.54 -7.30 13.65
N LEU A 418 22.56 -6.76 12.42
CA LEU A 418 23.76 -6.71 11.61
C LEU A 418 24.71 -5.64 12.15
N GLU A 419 25.97 -6.02 12.31
CA GLU A 419 27.04 -5.08 12.57
C GLU A 419 27.13 -4.07 11.41
N GLY A 420 27.28 -2.79 11.75
CA GLY A 420 27.22 -1.68 10.79
C GLY A 420 25.83 -1.14 10.50
N HIS A 421 24.77 -1.61 11.19
CA HIS A 421 23.46 -0.96 11.16
C HIS A 421 23.54 0.47 11.71
N ILE A 422 23.10 1.45 10.92
CA ILE A 422 23.17 2.88 11.27
C ILE A 422 21.81 3.47 11.67
N GLY A 423 20.72 2.78 11.32
CA GLY A 423 19.35 3.26 11.48
C GLY A 423 18.98 4.43 10.54
N GLY A 424 17.69 4.56 10.25
CA GLY A 424 17.17 5.46 9.20
C GLY A 424 17.29 6.97 9.42
N ASP A 425 17.84 7.44 10.54
CA ASP A 425 18.12 8.87 10.73
C ASP A 425 19.58 9.19 10.33
N ARG A 426 19.76 9.55 9.07
CA ARG A 426 21.07 9.87 8.47
C ARG A 426 21.81 11.02 9.16
N LEU A 427 21.08 11.91 9.85
CA LEU A 427 21.63 13.03 10.63
C LEU A 427 21.92 12.63 12.09
N ARG A 428 21.25 11.61 12.60
CA ARG A 428 21.40 11.10 13.97
C ARG A 428 21.81 9.63 13.95
N LYS A 429 22.96 9.37 13.32
CA LYS A 429 23.56 8.03 13.22
C LYS A 429 23.68 7.42 14.62
N LYS A 430 23.15 6.21 14.80
CA LYS A 430 23.45 5.40 15.98
C LYS A 430 24.91 4.94 15.86
N SER A 431 25.84 5.71 16.40
CA SER A 431 27.22 5.27 16.55
C SER A 431 27.34 4.49 17.85
N ALA A 432 28.01 3.33 17.80
CA ALA A 432 28.37 2.57 18.99
C ALA A 432 29.23 3.40 19.97
N ASN A 433 29.90 4.45 19.46
CA ASN A 433 30.68 5.42 20.21
C ASN A 433 30.23 6.83 19.86
N VAL A 434 29.87 7.65 20.85
CA VAL A 434 29.56 9.09 20.64
C VAL A 434 30.75 9.76 19.96
N GLY A 435 30.55 10.31 18.76
CA GLY A 435 31.58 11.08 18.03
C GLY A 435 32.46 10.32 17.02
N ARG A 436 32.31 9.00 16.83
CA ARG A 436 33.01 8.24 15.77
C ARG A 436 32.05 7.75 14.68
N PRO A 437 32.47 7.69 13.39
CA PRO A 437 31.64 7.11 12.34
C PRO A 437 31.33 5.64 12.66
N PRO A 438 30.10 5.16 12.42
CA PRO A 438 29.74 3.76 12.65
C PRO A 438 30.65 2.84 11.81
N ALA A 439 31.16 1.79 12.45
CA ALA A 439 31.99 0.80 11.78
C ALA A 439 31.14 0.08 10.72
N PRO A 440 31.67 -0.16 9.50
CA PRO A 440 30.96 -0.95 8.50
C PRO A 440 30.86 -2.41 8.95
N PHE A 441 29.94 -3.15 8.32
CA PHE A 441 29.80 -4.59 8.46
C PHE A 441 31.17 -5.28 8.29
N PRO A 442 31.55 -6.19 9.22
CA PRO A 442 32.79 -6.93 9.13
C PRO A 442 32.65 -8.07 8.11
N GLY A 443 33.44 -8.03 7.04
CA GLY A 443 33.51 -9.06 6.01
C GLY A 443 33.44 -8.51 4.60
N THR A 444 33.34 -9.43 3.64
CA THR A 444 33.15 -9.12 2.22
C THR A 444 31.70 -8.83 1.89
N TRP A 445 31.44 -8.30 0.69
CA TRP A 445 30.08 -8.15 0.17
C TRP A 445 29.33 -9.49 0.09
N ALA A 446 30.01 -10.58 -0.26
CA ALA A 446 29.43 -11.90 -0.30
C ALA A 446 28.97 -12.37 1.09
N ASP A 447 29.79 -12.12 2.13
CA ASP A 447 29.44 -12.44 3.52
C ASP A 447 28.21 -11.65 3.99
N PHE A 448 28.12 -10.37 3.59
CA PHE A 448 26.94 -9.55 3.87
C PHE A 448 25.69 -10.15 3.21
N CYS A 449 25.74 -10.46 1.91
CA CYS A 449 24.60 -11.02 1.19
C CYS A 449 24.12 -12.33 1.84
N GLN A 450 25.04 -13.24 2.15
CA GLN A 450 24.70 -14.52 2.78
C GLN A 450 24.00 -14.31 4.13
N LYS A 451 24.52 -13.43 5.00
CA LYS A 451 23.89 -13.15 6.29
C LYS A 451 22.55 -12.46 6.13
N ALA A 452 22.44 -11.46 5.24
CA ALA A 452 21.22 -10.72 5.00
C ALA A 452 20.10 -11.62 4.42
N GLU A 453 20.43 -12.51 3.49
CA GLU A 453 19.50 -13.51 2.94
C GLU A 453 19.06 -14.53 3.99
N GLY A 454 19.98 -14.99 4.85
CA GLY A 454 19.66 -15.85 5.99
C GLY A 454 18.70 -15.18 6.97
N LEU A 455 18.88 -13.89 7.21
CA LEU A 455 18.02 -13.08 8.06
C LEU A 455 16.62 -12.83 7.46
N VAL A 456 16.53 -12.61 6.14
CA VAL A 456 15.23 -12.57 5.42
C VAL A 456 14.53 -13.92 5.49
N SER A 457 15.29 -15.02 5.38
CA SER A 457 14.75 -16.38 5.57
C SER A 457 14.23 -16.60 6.98
N TYR A 458 14.94 -16.11 8.00
CA TYR A 458 14.50 -16.13 9.39
C TYR A 458 13.19 -15.36 9.58
N TYR A 459 13.05 -14.18 8.97
CA TYR A 459 11.77 -13.43 8.99
C TYR A 459 10.60 -14.26 8.44
N ASN A 460 10.81 -14.99 7.34
CA ASN A 460 9.77 -15.85 6.75
C ASN A 460 9.37 -17.04 7.65
N THR A 461 10.17 -17.34 8.68
CA THR A 461 9.87 -18.34 9.70
C THR A 461 9.33 -17.77 11.01
N ASN A 462 9.21 -16.45 11.14
CA ASN A 462 8.75 -15.82 12.37
C ASN A 462 7.22 -15.67 12.41
N PRO A 463 6.57 -16.04 13.53
CA PRO A 463 5.12 -15.87 13.69
C PRO A 463 4.69 -14.41 13.61
N GLN A 464 3.66 -14.10 12.83
CA GLN A 464 3.16 -12.74 12.67
C GLN A 464 1.75 -12.58 13.22
N ARG A 465 1.56 -11.60 14.09
CA ARG A 465 0.24 -11.19 14.58
C ARG A 465 -0.48 -10.36 13.50
N GLY A 466 -1.79 -10.16 13.67
CA GLY A 466 -2.60 -9.39 12.72
C GLY A 466 -3.12 -10.27 11.58
N ARG A 467 -2.79 -9.94 10.32
CA ARG A 467 -3.39 -10.58 9.13
C ARG A 467 -3.14 -12.08 9.06
N LEU A 468 -1.98 -12.53 9.55
CA LEU A 468 -1.55 -13.93 9.52
C LEU A 468 -2.03 -14.74 10.73
N GLY A 469 -2.73 -14.11 11.69
CA GLY A 469 -3.35 -14.81 12.82
C GLY A 469 -2.38 -15.57 13.74
N GLY A 470 -1.09 -15.20 13.76
CA GLY A 470 -0.06 -15.89 14.53
C GLY A 470 0.69 -16.97 13.75
N LEU A 471 0.38 -17.20 12.48
CA LEU A 471 1.15 -18.07 11.60
C LEU A 471 2.39 -17.35 11.05
N THR A 472 3.38 -18.13 10.63
CA THR A 472 4.54 -17.64 9.90
C THR A 472 4.21 -17.54 8.40
N PRO A 473 4.92 -16.69 7.64
CA PRO A 473 4.76 -16.64 6.20
C PRO A 473 4.94 -18.00 5.50
N ASN A 474 5.94 -18.78 5.93
CA ASN A 474 6.16 -20.13 5.39
C ASN A 474 5.06 -21.13 5.79
N GLN A 475 4.43 -20.97 6.97
CA GLN A 475 3.28 -21.79 7.36
C GLN A 475 2.04 -21.50 6.49
N MET A 476 1.80 -20.24 6.13
CA MET A 476 0.71 -19.89 5.21
C MET A 476 0.90 -20.52 3.84
N LEU A 477 2.13 -20.47 3.30
CA LEU A 477 2.45 -21.12 2.04
C LEU A 477 2.21 -22.64 2.12
N ARG A 478 2.71 -23.29 3.16
CA ARG A 478 2.49 -24.72 3.38
C ARG A 478 1.01 -25.08 3.47
N ARG A 479 0.22 -24.29 4.20
CA ARG A 479 -1.22 -24.50 4.31
C ARG A 479 -1.92 -24.40 2.95
N ALA A 480 -1.51 -23.47 2.10
CA ALA A 480 -2.05 -23.36 0.75
C ALA A 480 -1.63 -24.55 -0.13
N GLN A 481 -0.39 -25.01 -0.02
CA GLN A 481 0.10 -26.21 -0.72
C GLN A 481 -0.67 -27.47 -0.28
N GLU A 482 -0.91 -27.64 1.02
CA GLU A 482 -1.73 -28.71 1.58
C GLU A 482 -3.19 -28.63 1.10
N ALA A 483 -3.70 -27.41 0.88
CA ALA A 483 -5.01 -27.17 0.26
C ALA A 483 -5.03 -27.34 -1.27
N GLY A 484 -3.92 -27.78 -1.88
CA GLY A 484 -3.82 -28.10 -3.30
C GLY A 484 -3.26 -26.99 -4.20
N TRP A 485 -2.83 -25.86 -3.64
CA TRP A 485 -2.17 -24.81 -4.42
C TRP A 485 -0.84 -25.30 -5.01
N ARG A 486 -0.56 -24.90 -6.25
CA ARG A 486 0.70 -25.18 -6.93
C ARG A 486 1.22 -23.89 -7.57
N ALA A 487 2.53 -23.67 -7.48
CA ALA A 487 3.17 -22.54 -8.14
C ALA A 487 3.05 -22.67 -9.66
N ALA A 488 2.65 -21.60 -10.33
CA ALA A 488 2.75 -21.51 -11.77
C ALA A 488 4.22 -21.37 -12.15
N THR A 489 4.71 -22.26 -13.00
CA THR A 489 6.05 -22.16 -13.58
C THR A 489 5.94 -21.68 -15.02
N ILE A 490 6.96 -20.98 -15.49
CA ILE A 490 7.10 -20.58 -16.89
C ILE A 490 8.33 -21.27 -17.47
N ASP A 491 8.25 -21.66 -18.74
CA ASP A 491 9.42 -22.08 -19.49
C ASP A 491 10.48 -20.95 -19.46
N PRO A 492 11.70 -21.20 -18.95
CA PRO A 492 12.77 -20.22 -18.94
C PRO A 492 13.05 -19.60 -20.30
N MET A 493 12.83 -20.33 -21.40
CA MET A 493 13.05 -19.83 -22.76
C MET A 493 11.93 -18.88 -23.21
N ALA A 494 10.67 -19.23 -22.95
CA ALA A 494 9.53 -18.34 -23.16
C ALA A 494 9.66 -17.04 -22.33
N LEU A 495 10.17 -17.16 -21.10
CA LEU A 495 10.44 -16.00 -20.26
C LEU A 495 11.53 -15.10 -20.85
N LEU A 496 12.64 -15.66 -21.34
CA LEU A 496 13.69 -14.89 -22.02
C LEU A 496 13.14 -14.18 -23.25
N GLN A 497 12.29 -14.86 -24.05
CA GLN A 497 11.67 -14.30 -25.24
C GLN A 497 10.78 -13.08 -24.93
N ALA A 498 10.02 -13.10 -23.83
CA ALA A 498 9.21 -11.96 -23.39
C ALA A 498 10.06 -10.71 -23.08
N PHE A 499 11.35 -10.89 -22.77
CA PHE A 499 12.31 -9.82 -22.53
C PHE A 499 13.21 -9.49 -23.73
N THR A 500 12.88 -9.99 -24.93
CA THR A 500 13.66 -9.70 -26.14
C THR A 500 13.21 -8.45 -26.87
N VAL A 501 14.16 -7.73 -27.45
CA VAL A 501 13.90 -6.74 -28.50
C VAL A 501 14.31 -7.36 -29.82
N ARG A 502 13.47 -7.21 -30.84
CA ARG A 502 13.82 -7.61 -32.20
C ARG A 502 14.65 -6.53 -32.87
N GLU A 503 15.84 -6.90 -33.31
CA GLU A 503 16.72 -6.03 -34.09
C GLU A 503 17.03 -6.69 -35.44
N ALA A 504 16.95 -5.92 -36.52
CA ALA A 504 17.38 -6.38 -37.83
C ALA A 504 18.91 -6.41 -37.90
N ARG A 505 19.47 -7.55 -38.27
CA ARG A 505 20.91 -7.77 -38.47
C ARG A 505 21.15 -8.44 -39.81
N THR A 506 22.33 -8.26 -40.38
CA THR A 506 22.73 -8.92 -41.64
C THR A 506 23.82 -9.93 -41.30
N PRO A 507 23.59 -11.23 -41.52
CA PRO A 507 24.62 -12.25 -41.33
C PRO A 507 25.76 -12.05 -42.32
N ASP A 508 26.99 -12.22 -41.83
CA ASP A 508 28.20 -12.30 -42.64
C ASP A 508 28.95 -13.59 -42.26
N ARG A 509 29.26 -14.41 -43.26
CA ARG A 509 29.92 -15.73 -43.11
C ARG A 509 29.27 -16.62 -42.03
N GLY A 510 27.93 -16.61 -41.95
CA GLY A 510 27.17 -17.40 -40.98
C GLY A 510 27.21 -16.85 -39.55
N CYS A 511 27.69 -15.63 -39.35
CA CYS A 511 27.81 -14.98 -38.06
C CYS A 511 27.06 -13.63 -38.03
N ILE A 512 26.52 -13.29 -36.87
CA ILE A 512 25.89 -11.99 -36.58
C ILE A 512 26.56 -11.35 -35.36
N ALA A 513 26.77 -10.03 -35.38
CA ALA A 513 27.34 -9.30 -34.25
C ALA A 513 26.23 -8.81 -33.30
N VAL A 514 26.26 -9.26 -32.04
CA VAL A 514 25.35 -8.84 -30.97
C VAL A 514 26.17 -8.24 -29.82
N LYS A 515 25.97 -6.95 -29.53
CA LYS A 515 26.76 -6.18 -28.53
C LYS A 515 28.29 -6.36 -28.70
N GLY A 516 28.77 -6.41 -29.93
CA GLY A 516 30.20 -6.54 -30.26
C GLY A 516 30.76 -7.97 -30.17
N ARG A 517 29.93 -8.98 -29.84
CA ARG A 517 30.32 -10.40 -29.81
C ARG A 517 29.72 -11.14 -31.00
N PRO A 518 30.46 -12.07 -31.65
CA PRO A 518 29.94 -12.84 -32.78
C PRO A 518 29.04 -13.98 -32.28
N PHE A 519 27.89 -14.17 -32.91
CA PHE A 519 26.97 -15.29 -32.65
C PHE A 519 26.72 -16.06 -33.95
N THR A 520 26.66 -17.39 -33.88
CA THR A 520 26.48 -18.27 -35.04
C THR A 520 25.51 -19.43 -34.75
N CYS A 521 24.85 -19.91 -35.80
CA CYS A 521 24.12 -21.18 -35.85
C CYS A 521 24.08 -21.66 -37.30
N ASP A 522 23.92 -22.97 -37.50
CA ASP A 522 23.99 -23.63 -38.79
C ASP A 522 23.05 -23.02 -39.86
N GLY A 523 21.85 -22.56 -39.49
CA GLY A 523 20.90 -21.97 -40.45
C GLY A 523 21.26 -20.57 -40.96
N LEU A 524 22.20 -19.85 -40.34
CA LEU A 524 22.56 -18.47 -40.72
C LEU A 524 23.30 -18.38 -42.05
N SER A 525 23.97 -19.46 -42.48
CA SER A 525 24.77 -19.46 -43.72
C SER A 525 23.92 -19.24 -44.98
N LEU A 526 22.66 -19.69 -44.95
CA LEU A 526 21.70 -19.50 -46.04
C LEU A 526 21.23 -18.06 -46.23
N TYR A 527 21.37 -17.22 -45.20
CA TYR A 527 20.88 -15.83 -45.18
C TYR A 527 22.03 -14.81 -45.20
N ASN A 528 23.23 -15.22 -45.63
CA ASN A 528 24.38 -14.33 -45.74
C ASN A 528 24.08 -13.16 -46.68
N GLY A 529 24.27 -11.93 -46.20
CA GLY A 529 23.97 -10.70 -46.95
C GLY A 529 22.49 -10.28 -46.92
N GLU A 530 21.60 -11.10 -46.35
CA GLU A 530 20.18 -10.79 -46.20
C GLU A 530 19.87 -10.24 -44.79
N LYS A 531 18.74 -9.54 -44.62
CA LYS A 531 18.32 -9.10 -43.28
C LYS A 531 17.62 -10.24 -42.55
N VAL A 532 18.03 -10.49 -41.31
CA VAL A 532 17.35 -11.39 -40.37
C VAL A 532 16.93 -10.61 -39.13
N GLU A 533 15.87 -11.06 -38.45
CA GLU A 533 15.45 -10.52 -37.16
C GLU A 533 16.08 -11.33 -36.03
N VAL A 534 16.79 -10.63 -35.14
CA VAL A 534 17.45 -11.25 -33.98
C VAL A 534 16.71 -10.81 -32.72
N ALA A 535 16.20 -11.78 -31.96
CA ALA A 535 15.57 -11.54 -30.67
C ALA A 535 16.64 -11.47 -29.58
N ILE A 536 17.02 -10.25 -29.20
CA ILE A 536 18.09 -9.99 -28.24
C ILE A 536 17.49 -9.75 -26.85
N PRO A 537 17.81 -10.57 -25.83
CA PRO A 537 17.37 -10.33 -24.46
C PRO A 537 17.87 -8.97 -23.96
N ARG A 538 16.95 -8.13 -23.46
CA ARG A 538 17.31 -6.83 -22.85
C ARG A 538 18.06 -6.99 -21.54
N TYR A 539 17.80 -8.07 -20.81
CA TYR A 539 18.28 -8.30 -19.46
C TYR A 539 18.98 -9.65 -19.32
N GLY A 540 20.00 -9.72 -18.47
CA GLY A 540 20.80 -10.92 -18.24
C GLY A 540 21.98 -11.09 -19.20
N GLU A 541 22.74 -12.16 -19.02
CA GLU A 541 23.83 -12.54 -19.91
C GLU A 541 23.26 -13.12 -21.22
N ILE A 542 23.69 -12.57 -22.36
CA ILE A 542 23.32 -13.09 -23.67
C ILE A 542 24.23 -14.28 -23.96
N GLN A 543 23.70 -15.48 -23.76
CA GLN A 543 24.36 -16.75 -24.09
C GLN A 543 23.82 -17.35 -25.39
N VAL A 544 22.55 -17.08 -25.70
CA VAL A 544 21.87 -17.56 -26.91
C VAL A 544 20.89 -16.49 -27.38
N VAL A 545 20.73 -16.35 -28.69
CA VAL A 545 19.73 -15.48 -29.32
C VAL A 545 18.92 -16.27 -30.35
N ALA A 546 17.61 -16.02 -30.40
CA ALA A 546 16.75 -16.61 -31.44
C ALA A 546 16.82 -15.75 -32.70
N VAL A 547 16.97 -16.39 -33.86
CA VAL A 547 17.06 -15.74 -35.16
C VAL A 547 15.87 -16.15 -36.03
N PHE A 548 15.26 -15.17 -36.69
CA PHE A 548 14.10 -15.33 -37.54
C PHE A 548 14.35 -14.70 -38.92
N ALA A 549 13.76 -15.26 -39.96
CA ALA A 549 13.68 -14.63 -41.27
C ALA A 549 12.69 -13.44 -41.25
N PRO A 550 12.72 -12.53 -42.25
CA PRO A 550 11.83 -11.38 -42.32
C PRO A 550 10.32 -11.71 -42.32
N ASP A 551 9.96 -12.91 -42.75
CA ASP A 551 8.58 -13.43 -42.76
C ASP A 551 8.14 -14.00 -41.40
N GLY A 552 9.03 -14.00 -40.40
CA GLY A 552 8.79 -14.54 -39.06
C GLY A 552 9.16 -16.02 -38.89
N THR A 553 9.68 -16.70 -39.93
CA THR A 553 10.11 -18.10 -39.86
C THR A 553 11.33 -18.25 -38.94
N PHE A 554 11.30 -19.23 -38.03
CA PHE A 554 12.43 -19.49 -37.11
C PHE A 554 13.60 -20.16 -37.85
N ILE A 555 14.77 -19.51 -37.83
CA ILE A 555 16.01 -20.00 -38.47
C ILE A 555 16.79 -20.89 -37.49
N GLY A 556 16.95 -20.45 -36.24
CA GLY A 556 17.74 -21.18 -35.25
C GLY A 556 18.09 -20.39 -34.00
N ALA A 557 18.72 -21.07 -33.05
CA ALA A 557 19.23 -20.50 -31.80
C ALA A 557 20.75 -20.30 -31.92
N ALA A 558 21.18 -19.05 -32.11
CA ALA A 558 22.59 -18.69 -32.28
C ALA A 558 23.31 -18.54 -30.94
N ARG A 559 24.52 -19.08 -30.83
CA ARG A 559 25.40 -19.03 -29.65
C ARG A 559 26.67 -18.26 -29.98
N GLU A 560 27.36 -17.77 -28.95
CA GLU A 560 28.62 -17.04 -29.14
C GLU A 560 29.64 -17.90 -29.89
N ASP A 561 30.20 -17.37 -30.98
CA ASP A 561 31.17 -18.08 -31.81
C ASP A 561 32.53 -18.12 -31.09
N ARG A 562 33.03 -19.32 -30.83
CA ARG A 562 34.28 -19.52 -30.10
C ARG A 562 35.46 -19.43 -31.07
N PRO A 563 36.44 -18.55 -30.85
CA PRO A 563 37.66 -18.53 -31.65
C PRO A 563 38.51 -19.77 -31.33
N PHE A 564 38.96 -20.47 -32.36
CA PHE A 564 39.92 -21.57 -32.26
C PHE A 564 41.32 -21.08 -32.65
N HIS A 565 42.35 -21.64 -32.01
CA HIS A 565 43.73 -21.37 -32.41
C HIS A 565 44.03 -22.02 -33.77
N PHE A 566 44.93 -21.44 -34.56
CA PHE A 566 45.22 -21.91 -35.94
C PHE A 566 45.70 -23.37 -36.01
N LEU A 567 46.31 -23.86 -34.94
CA LEU A 567 46.83 -25.23 -34.80
C LEU A 567 45.93 -26.14 -33.95
N ASP A 568 44.73 -25.69 -33.58
CA ASP A 568 43.80 -26.47 -32.76
C ASP A 568 43.05 -27.51 -33.61
N PRO A 569 43.23 -28.82 -33.35
CA PRO A 569 42.51 -29.87 -34.09
C PRO A 569 40.98 -29.77 -33.94
N GLU A 570 40.47 -29.23 -32.84
CA GLU A 570 39.03 -29.02 -32.64
C GLU A 570 38.48 -27.99 -33.62
N GLY A 571 39.25 -26.95 -33.94
CA GLY A 571 38.88 -25.93 -34.92
C GLY A 571 38.77 -26.48 -36.34
N ALA A 572 39.69 -27.35 -36.74
CA ALA A 572 39.64 -28.03 -38.04
C ALA A 572 38.43 -28.98 -38.15
N ALA A 573 38.12 -29.71 -37.08
CA ALA A 573 36.96 -30.59 -37.03
C ALA A 573 35.63 -29.80 -37.11
N GLU A 574 35.53 -28.66 -36.42
CA GLU A 574 34.34 -27.80 -36.47
C GLU A 574 34.18 -27.13 -37.84
N ALA A 575 35.27 -26.70 -38.50
CA ALA A 575 35.22 -26.19 -39.87
C ALA A 575 34.70 -27.24 -40.87
N ALA A 576 35.16 -28.49 -40.77
CA ALA A 576 34.68 -29.59 -41.60
C ALA A 576 33.20 -29.92 -41.32
N ARG A 577 32.76 -29.83 -40.04
CA ARG A 577 31.35 -29.98 -39.67
C ARG A 577 30.49 -28.92 -40.35
N ARG A 578 30.89 -27.64 -40.27
CA ARG A 578 30.16 -26.51 -40.88
C ARG A 578 30.05 -26.65 -42.40
N ASP A 579 31.15 -26.95 -43.10
CA ASP A 579 31.15 -27.17 -44.56
C ASP A 579 30.22 -28.34 -44.97
N LYS A 580 30.20 -29.43 -44.19
CA LYS A 580 29.27 -30.54 -44.42
C LYS A 580 27.80 -30.11 -44.27
N VAL A 581 27.49 -29.34 -43.23
CA VAL A 581 26.11 -28.86 -42.96
C VAL A 581 25.68 -27.87 -44.04
N ASP A 582 26.53 -26.93 -44.44
CA ASP A 582 26.24 -25.96 -45.50
C ASP A 582 25.93 -26.66 -46.83
N ARG A 583 26.73 -27.66 -47.21
CA ARG A 583 26.46 -28.47 -48.40
C ARG A 583 25.15 -29.22 -48.33
N GLN A 584 24.79 -29.74 -47.14
CA GLN A 584 23.53 -30.42 -46.93
C GLN A 584 22.34 -29.46 -47.08
N LEU A 585 22.41 -28.27 -46.48
CA LEU A 585 21.38 -27.23 -46.58
C LEU A 585 21.16 -26.79 -48.03
N ILE A 586 22.24 -26.57 -48.80
CA ILE A 586 22.16 -26.25 -50.23
C ILE A 586 21.60 -27.42 -51.04
N ALA A 587 21.97 -28.66 -50.73
CA ALA A 587 21.43 -29.84 -51.40
C ALA A 587 19.92 -29.99 -51.15
N ASP A 588 19.43 -29.66 -49.95
CA ASP A 588 18.01 -29.70 -49.62
C ASP A 588 17.23 -28.57 -50.30
N LEU A 589 17.79 -27.35 -50.38
CA LEU A 589 17.26 -26.27 -51.22
C LEU A 589 17.21 -26.65 -52.71
N ARG A 590 18.23 -27.34 -53.20
CA ARG A 590 18.26 -27.78 -54.61
C ARG A 590 17.12 -28.74 -54.94
N LYS A 591 16.59 -29.51 -53.98
CA LYS A 591 15.44 -30.40 -54.19
C LYS A 591 14.13 -29.65 -54.37
N THR A 592 14.03 -28.41 -53.89
CA THR A 592 12.80 -27.60 -54.00
C THR A 592 12.78 -26.73 -55.26
N VAL A 593 13.89 -26.65 -55.99
CA VAL A 593 14.05 -25.82 -57.18
C VAL A 593 14.09 -26.70 -58.42
N GLU A 594 13.14 -26.50 -59.33
CA GLU A 594 13.25 -27.07 -60.67
C GLU A 594 14.22 -26.22 -61.51
N PRO A 595 15.13 -26.85 -62.28
CA PRO A 595 16.04 -26.12 -63.14
C PRO A 595 15.28 -25.49 -64.30
N ILE A 596 15.22 -24.16 -64.30
CA ILE A 596 14.58 -23.35 -65.33
C ILE A 596 15.66 -22.61 -66.13
N ASP A 597 15.57 -22.63 -67.45
CA ASP A 597 16.41 -21.78 -68.32
C ASP A 597 15.90 -20.33 -68.28
N ILE A 598 16.44 -19.57 -67.34
CA ILE A 598 16.13 -18.15 -67.16
C ILE A 598 16.51 -17.34 -68.42
N ALA A 599 17.61 -17.71 -69.10
CA ALA A 599 18.05 -16.99 -70.30
C ALA A 599 17.07 -17.20 -71.46
N GLY A 600 16.62 -18.44 -71.68
CA GLY A 600 15.56 -18.77 -72.62
C GLY A 600 14.27 -18.02 -72.33
N LEU A 601 13.78 -18.04 -71.08
CA LEU A 601 12.57 -17.31 -70.67
C LEU A 601 12.70 -15.78 -70.83
N ALA A 602 13.86 -15.20 -70.53
CA ALA A 602 14.11 -13.77 -70.69
C ALA A 602 14.10 -13.36 -72.18
N VAL A 603 14.70 -14.17 -73.04
CA VAL A 603 14.65 -13.98 -74.51
C VAL A 603 13.22 -14.09 -75.01
N GLU A 604 12.46 -15.08 -74.55
CA GLU A 604 11.07 -15.29 -74.95
C GLU A 604 10.14 -14.17 -74.45
N SER A 605 10.36 -13.67 -73.23
CA SER A 605 9.69 -12.50 -72.67
C SER A 605 10.00 -11.24 -73.48
N GLY A 606 11.27 -11.02 -73.83
CA GLY A 606 11.68 -9.93 -74.73
C GLY A 606 11.02 -10.01 -76.11
N ARG A 607 10.86 -11.23 -76.65
CA ARG A 607 10.14 -11.46 -77.92
C ARG A 607 8.63 -11.20 -77.80
N ARG A 608 7.99 -11.53 -76.67
CA ARG A 608 6.58 -11.17 -76.40
C ARG A 608 6.41 -9.64 -76.26
N ALA A 609 7.38 -8.96 -75.64
CA ALA A 609 7.39 -7.51 -75.55
C ALA A 609 7.64 -6.82 -76.90
N ALA A 610 8.27 -7.49 -77.87
CA ALA A 610 8.46 -7.00 -79.23
C ALA A 610 7.15 -6.96 -80.07
N GLY A 611 6.03 -7.45 -79.52
CA GLY A 611 4.69 -7.27 -80.06
C GLY A 611 4.00 -5.97 -79.59
N LEU A 612 4.75 -4.88 -79.38
CA LEU A 612 4.12 -3.56 -79.24
C LEU A 612 3.40 -3.24 -80.57
N PRO A 613 2.10 -2.90 -80.56
CA PRO A 613 1.44 -2.45 -81.77
C PRO A 613 2.17 -1.22 -82.29
N ALA A 614 2.42 -1.16 -83.60
CA ALA A 614 2.89 0.07 -84.22
C ALA A 614 1.97 1.22 -83.77
N PRO A 615 2.51 2.34 -83.26
CA PRO A 615 1.68 3.42 -82.78
C PRO A 615 0.75 3.88 -83.91
N MET A 616 -0.55 3.89 -83.64
CA MET A 616 -1.51 4.51 -84.54
C MET A 616 -1.10 5.98 -84.73
N PRO A 617 -1.07 6.51 -85.97
CA PRO A 617 -0.79 7.92 -86.17
C PRO A 617 -1.90 8.72 -85.48
N ALA A 618 -1.54 9.42 -84.40
CA ALA A 618 -2.44 10.34 -83.75
C ALA A 618 -2.61 11.58 -84.65
N ASP A 619 -3.86 12.01 -84.81
CA ASP A 619 -4.20 13.28 -85.45
C ASP A 619 -3.33 14.41 -84.92
N VAL A 620 -2.83 15.21 -85.86
CA VAL A 620 -1.96 16.36 -85.64
C VAL A 620 -2.67 17.38 -84.75
N LEU A 621 -2.27 17.46 -83.48
CA LEU A 621 -2.64 18.55 -82.58
C LEU A 621 -1.56 19.65 -82.63
N PRO A 622 -1.93 20.92 -82.92
CA PRO A 622 -0.97 22.00 -83.06
C PRO A 622 -0.34 22.38 -81.71
N ILE A 623 1.00 22.31 -81.68
CA ILE A 623 1.87 22.73 -80.58
C ILE A 623 2.18 24.22 -80.74
N SER A 624 1.97 25.01 -79.68
CA SER A 624 2.57 26.34 -79.54
C SER A 624 3.55 26.39 -78.35
N ASP A 625 4.84 26.36 -78.68
CA ASP A 625 5.85 27.37 -78.37
C ASP A 625 6.36 27.67 -76.95
N ARG A 626 6.43 26.69 -76.03
CA ARG A 626 7.36 26.89 -74.88
C ARG A 626 8.12 25.71 -74.28
N THR A 627 8.06 24.51 -74.86
CA THR A 627 8.87 23.38 -74.36
C THR A 627 9.47 22.48 -75.45
N ALA A 628 9.61 23.02 -76.67
CA ALA A 628 10.48 22.48 -77.72
C ALA A 628 11.98 22.67 -77.42
N THR A 629 12.33 23.29 -76.30
CA THR A 629 13.72 23.64 -75.94
C THR A 629 14.41 22.59 -75.06
N VAL A 630 13.66 21.69 -74.41
CA VAL A 630 14.26 20.65 -73.52
C VAL A 630 14.48 19.32 -74.26
N ALA A 631 13.66 19.03 -75.27
CA ALA A 631 13.77 17.82 -76.10
C ALA A 631 14.98 17.82 -77.05
N ARG A 632 15.70 18.94 -77.20
CA ARG A 632 16.95 19.03 -77.99
C ARG A 632 18.25 18.86 -77.17
N ALA A 633 18.19 18.73 -75.84
CA ALA A 633 19.39 18.69 -74.99
C ALA A 633 19.79 17.28 -74.47
N LEU A 634 19.01 16.24 -74.77
CA LEU A 634 19.34 14.85 -74.40
C LEU A 634 19.88 14.03 -75.58
N ALA A 635 20.07 14.67 -76.74
CA ALA A 635 20.79 14.14 -77.89
C ALA A 635 22.24 14.68 -77.97
N GLU A 636 22.83 15.08 -76.83
CA GLU A 636 24.24 15.49 -76.76
C GLU A 636 25.14 14.28 -76.46
N THR A 637 26.22 14.16 -77.22
CA THR A 637 27.26 13.14 -76.95
C THR A 637 28.05 13.50 -75.67
N PRO A 638 28.71 12.53 -75.00
CA PRO A 638 29.39 12.76 -73.72
C PRO A 638 30.44 13.88 -73.73
N GLU A 639 31.03 14.19 -74.88
CA GLU A 639 31.99 15.30 -75.05
C GLU A 639 31.32 16.69 -75.10
N GLU A 640 30.07 16.79 -75.58
CA GLU A 640 29.29 18.02 -75.59
C GLU A 640 28.70 18.32 -74.21
N ALA A 641 28.29 17.27 -73.48
CA ALA A 641 27.87 17.36 -72.09
C ALA A 641 29.01 17.87 -71.17
N LEU A 642 30.26 17.46 -71.41
CA LEU A 642 31.43 17.93 -70.65
C LEU A 642 31.72 19.43 -70.90
N ARG A 643 31.56 19.90 -72.14
CA ARG A 643 31.71 21.34 -72.51
C ARG A 643 30.58 22.20 -71.95
N ARG A 644 29.36 21.66 -71.86
CA ARG A 644 28.23 22.33 -71.21
C ARG A 644 28.43 22.45 -69.70
N ILE A 645 28.90 21.39 -69.04
CA ILE A 645 29.25 21.41 -67.61
C ILE A 645 30.37 22.43 -67.33
N GLN A 646 31.38 22.54 -68.20
CA GLN A 646 32.45 23.54 -68.09
C GLN A 646 31.91 24.98 -68.27
N ARG A 647 31.06 25.24 -69.27
CA ARG A 647 30.43 26.57 -69.47
C ARG A 647 29.47 26.96 -68.35
N GLU A 648 28.75 26.00 -67.76
CA GLU A 648 27.89 26.23 -66.60
C GLU A 648 28.71 26.54 -65.33
N ARG A 649 29.87 25.89 -65.16
CA ARG A 649 30.86 26.22 -64.12
C ARG A 649 31.40 27.64 -64.29
N ASP A 650 31.78 28.03 -65.50
CA ASP A 650 32.29 29.37 -65.81
C ASP A 650 31.21 30.47 -65.66
N ALA A 651 29.96 30.16 -66.04
CA ALA A 651 28.82 31.06 -65.85
C ALA A 651 28.39 31.18 -64.37
N ALA A 652 28.59 30.14 -63.55
CA ALA A 652 28.38 30.19 -62.11
C ALA A 652 29.48 31.00 -61.39
N ILE A 653 30.74 30.87 -61.83
CA ILE A 653 31.86 31.68 -61.37
C ILE A 653 31.62 33.17 -61.72
N ASN A 654 31.20 33.47 -62.95
CA ASN A 654 30.89 34.85 -63.37
C ASN A 654 29.67 35.45 -62.65
N ARG A 655 28.64 34.65 -62.33
CA ARG A 655 27.52 35.10 -61.49
C ARG A 655 27.93 35.37 -60.05
N ARG A 656 28.83 34.54 -59.49
CA ARG A 656 29.41 34.75 -58.16
C ARG A 656 30.27 36.02 -58.13
N LEU A 657 31.06 36.28 -59.18
CA LEU A 657 31.86 37.50 -59.33
C LEU A 657 30.97 38.75 -59.48
N ALA A 658 29.91 38.70 -60.28
CA ALA A 658 28.96 39.80 -60.43
C ALA A 658 28.14 40.08 -59.16
N GLN A 659 27.87 39.04 -58.35
CA GLN A 659 27.23 39.19 -57.05
C GLN A 659 28.18 39.80 -56.02
N ILE A 660 29.45 39.39 -56.00
CA ILE A 660 30.50 40.04 -55.18
C ILE A 660 30.72 41.49 -55.60
N GLU A 661 30.59 41.80 -56.89
CA GLU A 661 30.71 43.17 -57.42
C GLU A 661 29.50 44.03 -57.07
N ARG A 662 28.29 43.47 -57.08
CA ARG A 662 27.07 44.12 -56.54
C ARG A 662 27.14 44.34 -55.03
N GLU A 663 27.62 43.36 -54.27
CA GLU A 663 27.84 43.48 -52.82
C GLU A 663 28.95 44.51 -52.49
N LYS A 664 29.96 44.68 -53.36
CA LYS A 664 30.93 45.78 -53.26
C LYS A 664 30.32 47.15 -53.60
N ILE A 665 29.44 47.23 -54.58
CA ILE A 665 28.73 48.48 -54.96
C ILE A 665 27.71 48.88 -53.89
N GLU A 666 27.00 47.93 -53.27
CA GLU A 666 26.14 48.20 -52.11
C GLU A 666 26.94 48.64 -50.88
N ARG A 667 28.09 48.00 -50.58
CA ARG A 667 28.99 48.45 -49.50
C ARG A 667 29.67 49.81 -49.77
N GLN A 668 29.84 50.22 -51.01
CA GLN A 668 30.29 51.58 -51.36
C GLN A 668 29.18 52.62 -51.28
N LYS A 669 27.91 52.23 -51.48
CA LYS A 669 26.73 53.09 -51.27
C LYS A 669 26.33 53.24 -49.80
N GLU A 670 26.72 52.32 -48.93
CA GLU A 670 26.56 52.44 -47.47
C GLU A 670 27.73 53.17 -46.78
N ALA A 671 28.79 53.50 -47.53
CA ALA A 671 29.98 54.24 -47.05
C ALA A 671 30.18 55.60 -47.75
N SER A 672 29.17 56.09 -48.48
CA SER A 672 28.96 57.50 -48.86
C SER A 672 27.64 57.96 -48.25
#